data_AF-A0A9D9LEA5-F1
#
_entry.id   AF-A0A9D9LEA5-F1
#
_cell.length_a   1.000
_cell.length_b   1.000
_cell.length_c   1.000
_cell.angle_alpha   90.00
_cell.angle_beta   90.00
_cell.angle_gamma   90.00
#
_symmetry.space_group_name_H-M   'P 1'
#
loop_
_entity.id
_entity.type
_entity.pdbx_description
1 polymer ?
#
loop_
_entity_poly.entity_id
_entity_poly.type
_entity_poly.pdbx_seq_one_letter_code
_entity_poly.pdbx_strand_id
1 'polypeptide(L)'
;HPGSRLDCVAYFSMEFMLSEALPIYSGGLGNVAGDQLKAASDLGVPVVGVGLLYQQGYFRQVLGKDGSQRAIYPYNDPGQLPISAVRDAKGEWLRLEVRFPGYSLWLRAWEAQVGRVKLYLLDSNDPANYPPHRGITSELYGGDAELRLKQEMALGIGGWRLLRGLGIQPQVCHLNEGHAALAVLERAREFMEETGQPFEVALAVTRTGNVFTTHTAVPAGFDRFSPALFERFLGGYARRLRISTDELLALGRLNPDDPFEPFNMAYLAIRGSGAVNGVSRLHGEVSRRIFAPLFHRWPEAEIPVGHVTNGVHVPSWDSEAADALWTDACGKDRWLGPKESLEKDFRRVPDAKLWQTRCESRKALVGFARERLARQLAVGGEPSDVVERARSIFDPDALTLGFARRFATYKRPNLLLHDPERLLRLLNHSERPVQLIIAGKAHPADGPGQSLIQQWMRFIARPEARPRVMFLSDYDMLLTEQLVQGVDVWLNTPRRPWEASGTSGMKVLVNGGINISELDGWWAEAYARDVGWALGDGREHGDDPAWDAVEAERLYDLLEREVIPEFYQRDANGMPKAWVARMRESMARLTPRFSAGRTVREYTEIYYLPALAAYQERAAQKGALGAKIVDWRKTLDRQWPGLRFGDVRVKTVRQKHEFEVQVFFDGLDPNAVRVELYADVEGKSPAVREELSRVRQMAARAYVYGGSVPATRPAADFTPRVVPDFPEAMIPLEARHILWQK
;
A
#
# COMPACT_ATOMS: atom_id res chain seq x y z
N HIS A 1 17.87 7.51 -14.86
CA HIS A 1 18.92 6.63 -15.41
C HIS A 1 18.88 6.65 -16.94
N PRO A 2 19.56 7.60 -17.62
CA PRO A 2 19.49 7.74 -19.08
C PRO A 2 20.05 6.55 -19.87
N GLY A 3 20.89 5.70 -19.25
CA GLY A 3 21.41 4.46 -19.83
C GLY A 3 20.76 3.18 -19.28
N SER A 4 19.59 3.29 -18.64
CA SER A 4 18.86 2.13 -18.13
C SER A 4 18.33 1.26 -19.26
N ARG A 5 18.35 -0.06 -19.09
CA ARG A 5 17.68 -1.03 -19.98
C ARG A 5 16.17 -1.19 -19.67
N LEU A 6 15.68 -0.49 -18.65
CA LEU A 6 14.27 -0.49 -18.29
C LEU A 6 13.51 0.41 -19.27
N ASP A 7 12.74 -0.22 -20.15
CA ASP A 7 12.01 0.43 -21.24
C ASP A 7 10.54 0.65 -20.88
N CYS A 8 9.91 -0.27 -20.12
CA CYS A 8 8.52 -0.17 -19.75
C CYS A 8 8.16 -1.00 -18.50
N VAL A 9 7.50 -0.34 -17.55
CA VAL A 9 6.83 -0.94 -16.38
C VAL A 9 5.33 -0.76 -16.53
N ALA A 10 4.55 -1.84 -16.49
CA ALA A 10 3.10 -1.75 -16.42
C ALA A 10 2.63 -1.77 -14.95
N TYR A 11 1.97 -0.71 -14.51
CA TYR A 11 1.45 -0.55 -13.16
C TYR A 11 -0.07 -0.72 -13.15
N PHE A 12 -0.54 -1.84 -12.61
CA PHE A 12 -1.96 -2.17 -12.55
C PHE A 12 -2.56 -1.79 -11.20
N SER A 13 -3.66 -1.04 -11.23
CA SER A 13 -4.43 -0.73 -10.02
C SER A 13 -5.91 -0.56 -10.31
N MET A 14 -6.76 -0.85 -9.31
CA MET A 14 -8.19 -0.57 -9.38
C MET A 14 -8.50 0.92 -9.24
N GLU A 15 -7.62 1.73 -8.65
CA GLU A 15 -7.90 3.16 -8.44
C GLU A 15 -6.69 4.05 -8.71
N PHE A 16 -6.96 5.28 -9.17
CA PHE A 16 -5.94 6.31 -9.41
C PHE A 16 -6.49 7.70 -9.01
N MET A 17 -5.85 8.34 -8.03
CA MET A 17 -6.20 9.71 -7.64
C MET A 17 -5.23 10.69 -8.28
N LEU A 18 -5.59 11.15 -9.48
CA LEU A 18 -4.78 12.09 -10.27
C LEU A 18 -5.20 13.54 -10.06
N SER A 19 -6.50 13.79 -10.15
CA SER A 19 -7.14 15.10 -10.04
C SER A 19 -8.61 14.90 -9.65
N GLU A 20 -9.24 15.92 -9.07
CA GLU A 20 -10.69 15.93 -8.82
C GLU A 20 -11.51 15.71 -10.09
N ALA A 21 -11.03 16.19 -11.24
CA ALA A 21 -11.71 16.07 -12.53
C ALA A 21 -11.79 14.62 -13.06
N LEU A 22 -11.09 13.67 -12.45
CA LEU A 22 -11.12 12.26 -12.82
C LEU A 22 -11.36 11.38 -11.57
N PRO A 23 -12.63 11.23 -11.13
CA PRO A 23 -12.99 10.61 -9.86
C PRO A 23 -12.98 9.06 -9.89
N ILE A 24 -11.84 8.47 -10.25
CA ILE A 24 -11.62 7.01 -10.32
C ILE A 24 -10.88 6.46 -9.10
N TYR A 25 -11.20 7.00 -7.92
CA TYR A 25 -10.53 6.66 -6.66
C TYR A 25 -11.50 6.68 -5.48
N SER A 26 -11.16 5.93 -4.43
CA SER A 26 -11.90 5.88 -3.17
C SER A 26 -11.05 6.26 -1.95
N GLY A 27 -9.74 5.97 -1.95
CA GLY A 27 -8.92 6.15 -0.76
C GLY A 27 -7.41 6.11 -0.98
N GLY A 28 -6.71 5.53 -0.01
CA GLY A 28 -5.25 5.59 0.09
C GLY A 28 -4.51 4.84 -1.02
N LEU A 29 -5.08 3.75 -1.55
CA LEU A 29 -4.46 2.97 -2.63
C LEU A 29 -4.39 3.81 -3.91
N GLY A 30 -5.46 4.52 -4.24
CA GLY A 30 -5.57 5.40 -5.41
C GLY A 30 -4.71 6.65 -5.25
N ASN A 31 -4.59 7.19 -4.04
CA ASN A 31 -3.62 8.24 -3.74
C ASN A 31 -2.19 7.79 -4.06
N VAL A 32 -1.79 6.62 -3.56
CA VAL A 32 -0.44 6.10 -3.79
C VAL A 32 -0.21 5.83 -5.29
N ALA A 33 -1.17 5.20 -5.98
CA ALA A 33 -1.07 4.95 -7.41
C ALA A 33 -0.93 6.26 -8.21
N GLY A 34 -1.76 7.27 -7.93
CA GLY A 34 -1.71 8.57 -8.58
C GLY A 34 -0.41 9.33 -8.32
N ASP A 35 0.05 9.36 -7.06
CA ASP A 35 1.30 10.01 -6.67
C ASP A 35 2.52 9.30 -7.26
N GLN A 36 2.48 7.96 -7.39
CA GLN A 36 3.54 7.21 -8.07
C GLN A 36 3.59 7.51 -9.57
N LEU A 37 2.46 7.62 -10.28
CA LEU A 37 2.46 7.98 -11.71
C LEU A 37 3.03 9.40 -11.93
N LYS A 38 2.65 10.36 -11.08
CA LYS A 38 3.18 11.73 -11.14
C LYS A 38 4.69 11.77 -10.87
N ALA A 39 5.14 11.09 -9.81
CA ALA A 39 6.57 11.01 -9.49
C ALA A 39 7.38 10.25 -10.57
N ALA A 40 6.83 9.20 -11.18
CA ALA A 40 7.44 8.51 -12.31
C ALA A 40 7.58 9.43 -13.52
N SER A 41 6.55 10.24 -13.81
CA SER A 41 6.60 11.29 -14.84
C SER A 41 7.73 12.29 -14.57
N ASP A 42 7.84 12.81 -13.35
CA ASP A 42 8.86 13.79 -12.97
C ASP A 42 10.28 13.24 -13.14
N LEU A 43 10.50 12.02 -12.66
CA LEU A 43 11.81 11.34 -12.70
C LEU A 43 12.14 10.71 -14.07
N GLY A 44 11.18 10.67 -15.00
CA GLY A 44 11.34 10.04 -16.31
C GLY A 44 11.47 8.51 -16.24
N VAL A 45 10.83 7.87 -15.26
CA VAL A 45 10.75 6.40 -15.19
C VAL A 45 9.64 5.94 -16.15
N PRO A 46 9.89 4.99 -17.06
CA PRO A 46 8.93 4.64 -18.11
C PRO A 46 7.84 3.71 -17.59
N VAL A 47 6.90 4.30 -16.84
CA VAL A 47 5.73 3.62 -16.31
C VAL A 47 4.54 3.85 -17.24
N VAL A 48 3.70 2.82 -17.40
CA VAL A 48 2.36 2.94 -17.96
C VAL A 48 1.35 2.44 -16.94
N GLY A 49 0.32 3.24 -16.64
CA GLY A 49 -0.75 2.86 -15.74
C GLY A 49 -1.84 2.08 -16.47
N VAL A 50 -2.42 1.08 -15.81
CA VAL A 50 -3.60 0.34 -16.30
C VAL A 50 -4.64 0.25 -15.18
N GLY A 51 -5.86 0.69 -15.46
CA GLY A 51 -6.98 0.70 -14.53
C GLY A 51 -8.34 0.52 -15.22
N LEU A 52 -9.41 0.79 -14.49
CA LEU A 52 -10.78 0.79 -14.99
C LEU A 52 -11.35 2.22 -14.98
N LEU A 53 -12.18 2.55 -15.98
CA LEU A 53 -12.93 3.79 -15.99
C LEU A 53 -14.27 3.60 -15.28
N TYR A 54 -14.44 4.23 -14.12
CA TYR A 54 -15.69 4.13 -13.37
C TYR A 54 -16.70 5.19 -13.76
N GLN A 55 -17.85 4.78 -14.30
CA GLN A 55 -18.91 5.72 -14.70
C GLN A 55 -19.53 6.49 -13.53
N GLN A 56 -19.44 5.99 -12.30
CA GLN A 56 -19.97 6.67 -11.11
C GLN A 56 -18.89 6.94 -10.05
N GLY A 57 -17.65 6.50 -10.31
CA GLY A 57 -16.56 6.60 -9.34
C GLY A 57 -16.85 5.76 -8.09
N TYR A 58 -16.50 6.30 -6.92
CA TYR A 58 -16.88 5.71 -5.64
C TYR A 58 -18.29 6.16 -5.22
N PHE A 59 -18.42 7.26 -4.47
CA PHE A 59 -19.69 7.96 -4.27
C PHE A 59 -19.46 9.38 -3.76
N ARG A 60 -20.47 10.24 -3.95
CA ARG A 60 -20.58 11.57 -3.34
C ARG A 60 -21.35 11.48 -2.04
N GLN A 61 -20.79 12.04 -0.97
CA GLN A 61 -21.35 11.98 0.36
C GLN A 61 -22.30 13.15 0.61
N VAL A 62 -23.51 12.85 1.09
CA VAL A 62 -24.44 13.86 1.62
C VAL A 62 -24.81 13.48 3.04
N LEU A 63 -24.90 14.47 3.93
CA LEU A 63 -25.33 14.26 5.31
C LEU A 63 -26.80 14.63 5.47
N GLY A 64 -27.58 13.74 6.08
CA GLY A 64 -28.95 14.02 6.53
C GLY A 64 -28.97 14.92 7.77
N LYS A 65 -30.15 15.48 8.08
CA LYS A 65 -30.37 16.33 9.26
C LYS A 65 -30.11 15.61 10.59
N ASP A 66 -30.26 14.29 10.61
CA ASP A 66 -29.96 13.39 11.73
C ASP A 66 -28.47 12.98 11.80
N GLY A 67 -27.64 13.50 10.89
CA GLY A 67 -26.23 13.11 10.75
C GLY A 67 -26.01 11.80 10.00
N SER A 68 -27.05 11.21 9.40
CA SER A 68 -26.92 9.99 8.58
C SER A 68 -26.16 10.27 7.29
N GLN A 69 -25.25 9.37 6.91
CA GLN A 69 -24.56 9.44 5.63
C GLN A 69 -25.45 8.86 4.52
N ARG A 70 -25.57 9.58 3.40
CA ARG A 70 -26.20 9.09 2.17
C ARG A 70 -25.19 9.11 1.02
N ALA A 71 -25.15 8.03 0.26
CA ALA A 71 -24.29 7.88 -0.91
C ALA A 71 -25.06 8.25 -2.18
N ILE A 72 -24.50 9.14 -2.99
CA ILE A 72 -25.02 9.54 -4.30
C ILE A 72 -24.00 9.14 -5.36
N TYR A 73 -24.48 8.57 -6.46
CA TYR A 73 -23.67 8.05 -7.56
C TYR A 73 -23.92 8.84 -8.84
N PRO A 74 -23.38 10.08 -8.96
CA PRO A 74 -23.53 10.86 -10.18
C PRO A 74 -22.81 10.16 -11.33
N TYR A 75 -23.39 10.29 -12.54
CA TYR A 75 -22.76 9.76 -13.75
C TYR A 75 -21.64 10.70 -14.23
N ASN A 76 -20.44 10.16 -14.35
CA ASN A 76 -19.27 10.79 -14.96
C ASN A 76 -19.30 10.49 -16.46
N ASP A 77 -19.75 11.46 -17.26
CA ASP A 77 -19.72 11.33 -18.72
C ASP A 77 -18.28 11.31 -19.23
N PRO A 78 -17.80 10.20 -19.84
CA PRO A 78 -16.44 10.11 -20.36
C PRO A 78 -16.09 11.21 -21.37
N GLY A 79 -17.08 11.78 -22.07
CA GLY A 79 -16.89 12.89 -23.01
C GLY A 79 -16.56 14.23 -22.33
N GLN A 80 -16.75 14.34 -21.01
CA GLN A 80 -16.46 15.53 -20.20
C GLN A 80 -15.25 15.36 -19.28
N LEU A 81 -14.68 14.15 -19.24
CA LEU A 81 -13.50 13.84 -18.43
C LEU A 81 -12.21 14.19 -19.20
N PRO A 82 -11.07 14.45 -18.50
CA PRO A 82 -9.79 14.76 -19.14
C PRO A 82 -9.11 13.50 -19.70
N ILE A 83 -9.81 12.77 -20.57
CA ILE A 83 -9.40 11.50 -21.18
C ILE A 83 -9.72 11.51 -22.67
N SER A 84 -8.97 10.72 -23.44
CA SER A 84 -9.16 10.56 -24.88
C SER A 84 -9.45 9.11 -25.23
N ALA A 85 -10.31 8.89 -26.23
CA ALA A 85 -10.59 7.55 -26.73
C ALA A 85 -9.34 6.91 -27.33
N VAL A 86 -9.03 5.68 -26.95
CA VAL A 86 -7.92 4.91 -27.55
C VAL A 86 -8.39 4.33 -28.87
N ARG A 87 -7.61 4.58 -29.93
CA ARG A 87 -7.92 4.16 -31.30
C ARG A 87 -6.95 3.09 -31.79
N ASP A 88 -7.45 2.18 -32.62
CA ASP A 88 -6.62 1.21 -33.32
C ASP A 88 -5.91 1.83 -34.53
N ALA A 89 -5.10 1.04 -35.25
CA ALA A 89 -4.38 1.48 -36.43
C ALA A 89 -5.27 1.97 -37.59
N LYS A 90 -6.58 1.67 -37.56
CA LYS A 90 -7.57 2.10 -38.55
C LYS A 90 -8.32 3.36 -38.12
N GLY A 91 -8.06 3.89 -36.92
CA GLY A 91 -8.78 5.03 -36.34
C GLY A 91 -10.10 4.66 -35.65
N GLU A 92 -10.44 3.37 -35.63
CA GLU A 92 -11.63 2.87 -34.92
C GLU A 92 -11.35 2.76 -33.43
N TRP A 93 -12.41 2.66 -32.63
CA TRP A 93 -12.25 2.38 -31.21
C TRP A 93 -11.52 1.06 -30.99
N LEU A 94 -10.43 1.09 -30.21
CA LEU A 94 -9.79 -0.13 -29.78
C LEU A 94 -10.75 -0.90 -28.87
N ARG A 95 -11.17 -2.09 -29.34
CA ARG A 95 -12.04 -3.00 -28.61
C ARG A 95 -11.31 -4.29 -28.29
N LEU A 96 -11.41 -4.70 -27.03
CA LEU A 96 -10.75 -5.88 -26.50
C LEU A 96 -11.81 -6.89 -26.06
N GLU A 97 -11.66 -8.13 -26.50
CA GLU A 97 -12.54 -9.20 -26.09
C GLU A 97 -12.02 -9.82 -24.78
N VAL A 98 -12.90 -10.02 -23.79
CA VAL A 98 -12.70 -10.87 -22.61
C VAL A 98 -13.83 -11.92 -22.60
N ARG A 99 -13.47 -13.20 -22.64
CA ARG A 99 -14.48 -14.28 -22.73
C ARG A 99 -15.06 -14.58 -21.35
N PHE A 100 -16.39 -14.50 -21.26
CA PHE A 100 -17.18 -14.90 -20.11
C PHE A 100 -17.98 -16.18 -20.43
N PRO A 101 -18.67 -16.77 -19.44
CA PRO A 101 -19.43 -18.00 -19.64
C PRO A 101 -20.61 -17.76 -20.59
N GLY A 102 -20.50 -18.29 -21.81
CA GLY A 102 -21.56 -18.21 -22.83
C GLY A 102 -21.57 -16.93 -23.68
N TYR A 103 -20.78 -15.90 -23.35
CA TYR A 103 -20.71 -14.66 -24.12
C TYR A 103 -19.36 -13.95 -23.96
N SER A 104 -19.10 -12.95 -24.80
CA SER A 104 -17.89 -12.13 -24.72
C SER A 104 -18.21 -10.75 -24.17
N LEU A 105 -17.39 -10.28 -23.24
CA LEU A 105 -17.34 -8.89 -22.79
C LEU A 105 -16.40 -8.11 -23.72
N TRP A 106 -16.88 -7.02 -24.28
CA TRP A 106 -16.09 -6.09 -25.07
C TRP A 106 -15.68 -4.89 -24.24
N LEU A 107 -14.38 -4.65 -24.08
CA LEU A 107 -13.85 -3.50 -23.38
C LEU A 107 -13.38 -2.45 -24.39
N ARG A 108 -13.77 -1.21 -24.18
CA ARG A 108 -13.13 -0.04 -24.78
C ARG A 108 -12.02 0.47 -23.88
N ALA A 109 -11.14 1.29 -24.43
CA ALA A 109 -10.05 1.89 -23.67
C ALA A 109 -10.01 3.41 -23.83
N TRP A 110 -9.65 4.08 -22.75
CA TRP A 110 -9.44 5.52 -22.66
C TRP A 110 -8.01 5.80 -22.20
N GLU A 111 -7.43 6.92 -22.63
CA GLU A 111 -6.09 7.37 -22.26
C GLU A 111 -6.19 8.68 -21.47
N ALA A 112 -5.54 8.72 -20.30
CA ALA A 112 -5.25 9.94 -19.55
C ALA A 112 -3.74 10.22 -19.61
N GLN A 113 -3.36 11.45 -19.97
CA GLN A 113 -1.96 11.87 -20.00
C GLN A 113 -1.56 12.45 -18.63
N VAL A 114 -0.62 11.81 -17.95
CA VAL A 114 -0.09 12.21 -16.62
C VAL A 114 1.35 12.68 -16.80
N GLY A 115 1.52 13.95 -17.18
CA GLY A 115 2.85 14.48 -17.53
C GLY A 115 3.45 13.69 -18.70
N ARG A 116 4.51 12.91 -18.46
CA ARG A 116 5.15 12.03 -19.46
C ARG A 116 4.57 10.60 -19.49
N VAL A 117 3.84 10.22 -18.45
CA VAL A 117 3.29 8.88 -18.25
C VAL A 117 1.88 8.81 -18.83
N LYS A 118 1.52 7.64 -19.38
CA LYS A 118 0.17 7.35 -19.85
C LYS A 118 -0.55 6.44 -18.86
N LEU A 119 -1.80 6.76 -18.56
CA LEU A 119 -2.72 5.89 -17.84
C LEU A 119 -3.82 5.44 -18.79
N TYR A 120 -3.99 4.14 -18.94
CA TYR A 120 -5.07 3.56 -19.70
C TYR A 120 -6.19 3.03 -18.79
N LEU A 121 -7.44 3.32 -19.18
CA LEU A 121 -8.63 2.96 -18.43
C LEU A 121 -9.57 2.12 -19.28
N LEU A 122 -9.86 0.91 -18.83
CA LEU A 122 -10.79 0.00 -19.50
C LEU A 122 -12.23 0.29 -19.11
N ASP A 123 -13.12 0.18 -20.10
CA ASP A 123 -14.51 0.54 -19.98
C ASP A 123 -15.41 -0.54 -20.58
N SER A 124 -16.28 -1.13 -19.76
CA SER A 124 -17.27 -2.11 -20.19
C SER A 124 -18.54 -1.49 -20.78
N ASN A 125 -18.74 -0.19 -20.63
CA ASN A 125 -19.91 0.52 -21.14
C ASN A 125 -19.82 0.70 -22.66
N ASP A 126 -19.85 -0.39 -23.43
CA ASP A 126 -19.89 -0.42 -24.90
C ASP A 126 -21.25 -0.94 -25.39
N PRO A 127 -21.84 -0.33 -26.45
CA PRO A 127 -23.05 -0.86 -27.09
C PRO A 127 -22.99 -2.33 -27.53
N ALA A 128 -21.80 -2.86 -27.82
CA ALA A 128 -21.54 -4.27 -28.14
C ALA A 128 -21.80 -5.22 -26.97
N ASN A 129 -21.90 -4.70 -25.74
CA ASN A 129 -22.26 -5.48 -24.56
C ASN A 129 -23.76 -5.41 -24.27
N TYR A 130 -24.27 -6.52 -23.73
CA TYR A 130 -25.59 -6.56 -23.12
C TYR A 130 -25.71 -5.49 -22.01
N PRO A 131 -26.87 -4.83 -21.84
CA PRO A 131 -27.03 -3.72 -20.91
C PRO A 131 -26.53 -3.98 -19.48
N PRO A 132 -26.77 -5.15 -18.84
CA PRO A 132 -26.25 -5.41 -17.50
C PRO A 132 -24.72 -5.47 -17.41
N HIS A 133 -24.03 -5.84 -18.48
CA HIS A 133 -22.57 -5.97 -18.50
C HIS A 133 -21.87 -4.64 -18.77
N ARG A 134 -22.60 -3.63 -19.26
CA ARG A 134 -22.10 -2.25 -19.35
C ARG A 134 -21.81 -1.64 -18.00
N GLY A 135 -22.49 -2.13 -16.96
CA GLY A 135 -22.29 -1.72 -15.58
C GLY A 135 -21.16 -2.45 -14.85
N ILE A 136 -20.35 -3.29 -15.53
CA ILE A 136 -19.21 -3.94 -14.83
C ILE A 136 -18.24 -2.88 -14.30
N THR A 137 -18.06 -1.81 -15.07
CA THR A 137 -17.23 -0.67 -14.69
C THR A 137 -18.05 0.50 -14.14
N SER A 138 -19.26 0.30 -13.60
CA SER A 138 -20.06 1.43 -13.10
C SER A 138 -19.45 2.06 -11.85
N GLU A 139 -19.25 1.26 -10.81
CA GLU A 139 -18.87 1.70 -9.47
C GLU A 139 -17.55 1.05 -9.02
N LEU A 140 -16.74 1.84 -8.33
CA LEU A 140 -15.52 1.39 -7.67
C LEU A 140 -15.89 0.73 -6.32
N TYR A 141 -15.48 -0.54 -6.14
CA TYR A 141 -15.80 -1.34 -4.95
C TYR A 141 -17.30 -1.52 -4.68
N GLY A 142 -18.14 -1.43 -5.72
CA GLY A 142 -19.57 -1.72 -5.65
C GLY A 142 -19.91 -3.20 -5.93
N GLY A 143 -21.18 -3.54 -5.75
CA GLY A 143 -21.78 -4.83 -6.09
C GLY A 143 -21.34 -6.03 -5.24
N ASP A 144 -21.56 -7.23 -5.79
CA ASP A 144 -21.32 -8.51 -5.13
C ASP A 144 -19.99 -9.16 -5.57
N ALA A 145 -19.72 -10.36 -5.05
CA ALA A 145 -18.51 -11.12 -5.40
C ALA A 145 -18.42 -11.44 -6.90
N GLU A 146 -19.55 -11.60 -7.60
CA GLU A 146 -19.54 -11.85 -9.04
C GLU A 146 -19.16 -10.61 -9.84
N LEU A 147 -19.74 -9.45 -9.51
CA LEU A 147 -19.34 -8.17 -10.12
C LEU A 147 -17.85 -7.91 -9.87
N ARG A 148 -17.39 -8.16 -8.64
CA ARG A 148 -16.00 -7.99 -8.26
C ARG A 148 -15.06 -8.86 -9.10
N LEU A 149 -15.36 -10.15 -9.26
CA LEU A 149 -14.57 -11.05 -10.11
C LEU A 149 -14.55 -10.56 -11.57
N LYS A 150 -15.68 -10.09 -12.11
CA LYS A 150 -15.75 -9.54 -13.47
C LYS A 150 -14.87 -8.30 -13.64
N GLN A 151 -14.82 -7.41 -12.65
CA GLN A 151 -13.93 -6.25 -12.64
C GLN A 151 -12.45 -6.67 -12.63
N GLU A 152 -12.09 -7.65 -11.81
CA GLU A 152 -10.71 -8.17 -11.74
C GLU A 152 -10.30 -8.89 -13.04
N MET A 153 -11.24 -9.60 -13.70
CA MET A 153 -11.01 -10.14 -15.04
C MET A 153 -10.81 -9.03 -16.07
N ALA A 154 -11.63 -7.98 -16.03
CA ALA A 154 -11.46 -6.83 -16.92
C ALA A 154 -10.10 -6.16 -16.72
N LEU A 155 -9.71 -5.89 -15.47
CA LEU A 155 -8.43 -5.26 -15.14
C LEU A 155 -7.24 -6.17 -15.50
N GLY A 156 -7.22 -7.41 -15.00
CA GLY A 156 -6.07 -8.30 -15.16
C GLY A 156 -5.93 -8.85 -16.58
N ILE A 157 -6.96 -9.52 -17.10
CA ILE A 157 -6.93 -10.14 -18.43
C ILE A 157 -7.10 -9.06 -19.50
N GLY A 158 -8.11 -8.21 -19.38
CA GLY A 158 -8.37 -7.14 -20.34
C GLY A 158 -7.22 -6.13 -20.37
N GLY A 159 -6.65 -5.78 -19.21
CA GLY A 159 -5.57 -4.80 -19.14
C GLY A 159 -4.26 -5.30 -19.75
N TRP A 160 -3.91 -6.57 -19.60
CA TRP A 160 -2.76 -7.13 -20.31
C TRP A 160 -3.00 -7.18 -21.82
N ARG A 161 -4.20 -7.57 -22.27
CA ARG A 161 -4.57 -7.54 -23.70
C ARG A 161 -4.54 -6.14 -24.30
N LEU A 162 -4.91 -5.12 -23.51
CA LEU A 162 -4.81 -3.73 -23.93
C LEU A 162 -3.38 -3.35 -24.29
N LEU A 163 -2.43 -3.64 -23.40
CA LEU A 163 -1.02 -3.34 -23.62
C LEU A 163 -0.53 -3.97 -24.93
N ARG A 164 -0.89 -5.23 -25.16
CA ARG A 164 -0.54 -5.95 -26.39
C ARG A 164 -1.22 -5.40 -27.64
N GLY A 165 -2.50 -5.04 -27.54
CA GLY A 165 -3.23 -4.35 -28.62
C GLY A 165 -2.62 -3.00 -29.01
N LEU A 166 -1.93 -2.35 -28.08
CA LEU A 166 -1.18 -1.10 -28.28
C LEU A 166 0.28 -1.31 -28.70
N GLY A 167 0.74 -2.57 -28.83
CA GLY A 167 2.15 -2.89 -29.11
C GLY A 167 3.10 -2.61 -27.95
N ILE A 168 2.58 -2.38 -26.74
CA ILE A 168 3.37 -2.17 -25.53
C ILE A 168 3.78 -3.53 -24.96
N GLN A 169 5.08 -3.72 -24.73
CA GLN A 169 5.66 -4.95 -24.19
C GLN A 169 6.37 -4.65 -22.87
N PRO A 170 5.65 -4.65 -21.73
CA PRO A 170 6.24 -4.34 -20.44
C PRO A 170 7.26 -5.40 -20.05
N GLN A 171 8.44 -4.95 -19.61
CA GLN A 171 9.45 -5.85 -19.06
C GLN A 171 9.12 -6.20 -17.60
N VAL A 172 8.49 -5.26 -16.88
CA VAL A 172 8.05 -5.43 -15.50
C VAL A 172 6.54 -5.19 -15.40
N CYS A 173 5.86 -6.02 -14.62
CA CYS A 173 4.45 -5.87 -14.27
C CYS A 173 4.34 -5.66 -12.76
N HIS A 174 3.84 -4.51 -12.33
CA HIS A 174 3.60 -4.18 -10.93
C HIS A 174 2.11 -4.30 -10.64
N LEU A 175 1.76 -5.22 -9.73
CA LEU A 175 0.43 -5.43 -9.20
C LEU A 175 0.25 -4.63 -7.91
N ASN A 176 -0.58 -3.58 -7.96
CA ASN A 176 -0.94 -2.80 -6.78
C ASN A 176 -2.15 -3.42 -6.10
N GLU A 177 -1.92 -4.22 -5.06
CA GLU A 177 -2.86 -5.15 -4.42
C GLU A 177 -3.28 -6.34 -5.34
N GLY A 178 -3.89 -7.37 -4.77
CA GLY A 178 -4.26 -8.62 -5.46
C GLY A 178 -5.29 -8.46 -6.58
N HIS A 179 -5.95 -7.31 -6.72
CA HIS A 179 -7.06 -7.09 -7.67
C HIS A 179 -6.68 -7.31 -9.13
N ALA A 180 -5.42 -7.11 -9.48
CA ALA A 180 -4.91 -7.30 -10.84
C ALA A 180 -4.20 -8.66 -11.03
N ALA A 181 -4.26 -9.57 -10.07
CA ALA A 181 -3.47 -10.80 -10.10
C ALA A 181 -3.73 -11.69 -11.32
N LEU A 182 -4.90 -11.59 -11.96
CA LEU A 182 -5.17 -12.30 -13.22
C LEU A 182 -4.26 -11.85 -14.39
N ALA A 183 -3.62 -10.68 -14.31
CA ALA A 183 -2.61 -10.24 -15.27
C ALA A 183 -1.39 -11.18 -15.30
N VAL A 184 -1.05 -11.83 -14.18
CA VAL A 184 0.07 -12.80 -14.15
C VAL A 184 -0.23 -14.02 -15.04
N LEU A 185 -1.49 -14.45 -15.06
CA LEU A 185 -1.93 -15.58 -15.86
C LEU A 185 -1.95 -15.24 -17.34
N GLU A 186 -2.42 -14.05 -17.70
CA GLU A 186 -2.47 -13.59 -19.10
C GLU A 186 -1.05 -13.36 -19.66
N ARG A 187 -0.14 -12.79 -18.86
CA ARG A 187 1.30 -12.67 -19.20
C ARG A 187 1.95 -14.03 -19.44
N ALA A 188 1.71 -15.00 -18.53
CA ALA A 188 2.23 -16.35 -18.68
C ALA A 188 1.61 -17.07 -19.90
N ARG A 189 0.31 -16.91 -20.14
CA ARG A 189 -0.35 -17.49 -21.33
C ARG A 189 0.24 -16.96 -22.62
N GLU A 190 0.51 -15.66 -22.70
CA GLU A 190 1.13 -15.07 -23.88
C GLU A 190 2.51 -15.66 -24.15
N PHE A 191 3.38 -15.73 -23.14
CA PHE A 191 4.69 -16.36 -23.29
C PHE A 191 4.58 -17.83 -23.72
N MET A 192 3.62 -18.57 -23.14
CA MET A 192 3.29 -19.95 -23.50
C MET A 192 2.89 -20.08 -24.98
N GLU A 193 2.04 -19.17 -25.48
CA GLU A 193 1.60 -19.13 -26.88
C GLU A 193 2.75 -18.76 -27.84
N GLU A 194 3.58 -17.77 -27.49
CA GLU A 194 4.70 -17.29 -28.32
C GLU A 194 5.86 -18.30 -28.41
N THR A 195 6.15 -19.01 -27.33
CA THR A 195 7.33 -19.90 -27.25
C THR A 195 6.99 -21.38 -27.44
N GLY A 196 5.72 -21.76 -27.29
CA GLY A 196 5.27 -23.15 -27.30
C GLY A 196 5.59 -23.94 -26.02
N GLN A 197 6.11 -23.28 -24.98
CA GLN A 197 6.36 -23.91 -23.67
C GLN A 197 5.05 -24.27 -22.96
N PRO A 198 5.04 -25.24 -22.02
CA PRO A 198 3.90 -25.47 -21.13
C PRO A 198 3.63 -24.27 -20.21
N PHE A 199 2.38 -24.10 -19.75
CA PHE A 199 1.99 -22.98 -18.88
C PHE A 199 2.83 -22.90 -17.59
N GLU A 200 3.13 -24.03 -16.97
CA GLU A 200 3.96 -24.08 -15.75
C GLU A 200 5.36 -23.47 -15.99
N VAL A 201 5.97 -23.76 -17.13
CA VAL A 201 7.26 -23.19 -17.56
C VAL A 201 7.10 -21.71 -17.87
N ALA A 202 6.05 -21.33 -18.58
CA ALA A 202 5.79 -19.93 -18.90
C ALA A 202 5.59 -19.08 -17.64
N LEU A 203 4.83 -19.58 -16.66
CA LEU A 203 4.64 -18.94 -15.36
C LEU A 203 5.97 -18.83 -14.59
N ALA A 204 6.79 -19.89 -14.59
CA ALA A 204 8.12 -19.88 -13.98
C ALA A 204 9.06 -18.86 -14.65
N VAL A 205 8.93 -18.62 -15.95
CA VAL A 205 9.67 -17.56 -16.63
C VAL A 205 9.15 -16.18 -16.25
N THR A 206 7.86 -15.93 -16.45
CA THR A 206 7.30 -14.58 -16.36
C THR A 206 7.20 -14.07 -14.93
N ARG A 207 7.12 -14.96 -13.92
CA ARG A 207 6.98 -14.53 -12.51
C ARG A 207 8.08 -13.59 -12.05
N THR A 208 9.32 -13.78 -12.50
CA THR A 208 10.44 -12.90 -12.11
C THR A 208 10.27 -11.44 -12.54
N GLY A 209 9.54 -11.21 -13.63
CA GLY A 209 9.20 -9.87 -14.10
C GLY A 209 7.97 -9.27 -13.41
N ASN A 210 7.35 -9.96 -12.46
CA ASN A 210 6.17 -9.50 -11.74
C ASN A 210 6.54 -9.06 -10.31
N VAL A 211 6.03 -7.90 -9.90
CA VAL A 211 6.20 -7.32 -8.56
C VAL A 211 4.82 -7.17 -7.93
N PHE A 212 4.63 -7.69 -6.72
CA PHE A 212 3.37 -7.58 -5.98
C PHE A 212 3.54 -6.73 -4.72
N THR A 213 2.80 -5.61 -4.67
CA THR A 213 2.70 -4.78 -3.47
C THR A 213 1.39 -5.04 -2.76
N THR A 214 1.45 -5.43 -1.48
CA THR A 214 0.26 -5.55 -0.62
C THR A 214 0.07 -4.28 0.21
N HIS A 215 -1.18 -3.82 0.33
CA HIS A 215 -1.59 -2.71 1.19
C HIS A 215 -2.48 -3.17 2.36
N THR A 216 -2.69 -4.48 2.48
CA THR A 216 -3.65 -5.09 3.38
C THR A 216 -2.98 -5.51 4.69
N ALA A 217 -3.38 -4.87 5.79
CA ALA A 217 -2.87 -5.16 7.14
C ALA A 217 -3.62 -6.29 7.87
N VAL A 218 -4.73 -6.81 7.31
CA VAL A 218 -5.54 -7.89 7.90
C VAL A 218 -5.98 -8.91 6.83
N PRO A 219 -5.85 -10.24 7.06
CA PRO A 219 -6.16 -11.25 6.04
C PRO A 219 -7.58 -11.24 5.49
N ALA A 220 -8.53 -10.68 6.23
CA ALA A 220 -9.93 -10.53 5.81
C ALA A 220 -10.12 -9.46 4.72
N GLY A 221 -9.12 -8.61 4.48
CA GLY A 221 -9.14 -7.57 3.45
C GLY A 221 -8.87 -8.06 2.02
N PHE A 222 -8.42 -9.31 1.85
CA PHE A 222 -8.16 -9.87 0.52
C PHE A 222 -9.43 -10.37 -0.15
N ASP A 223 -9.54 -10.11 -1.46
CA ASP A 223 -10.61 -10.64 -2.30
C ASP A 223 -10.55 -12.18 -2.35
N ARG A 224 -11.68 -12.82 -2.03
CA ARG A 224 -11.87 -14.28 -2.03
C ARG A 224 -13.11 -14.66 -2.81
N PHE A 225 -12.98 -15.64 -3.70
CA PHE A 225 -14.09 -16.12 -4.52
C PHE A 225 -14.37 -17.58 -4.23
N SER A 226 -15.66 -17.95 -4.14
CA SER A 226 -16.02 -19.35 -3.96
C SER A 226 -15.54 -20.19 -5.16
N PRO A 227 -15.15 -21.46 -4.96
CA PRO A 227 -14.68 -22.32 -6.05
C PRO A 227 -15.66 -22.40 -7.23
N ALA A 228 -16.96 -22.52 -6.93
CA ALA A 228 -18.02 -22.57 -7.94
C ALA A 228 -18.13 -21.26 -8.76
N LEU A 229 -18.01 -20.10 -8.11
CA LEU A 229 -18.03 -18.81 -8.80
C LEU A 229 -16.80 -18.69 -9.72
N PHE A 230 -15.63 -19.02 -9.20
CA PHE A 230 -14.37 -18.93 -9.93
C PHE A 230 -14.35 -19.90 -11.11
N GLU A 231 -14.70 -21.17 -10.91
CA GLU A 231 -14.80 -22.19 -11.97
C GLU A 231 -15.76 -21.76 -13.07
N ARG A 232 -16.93 -21.21 -12.71
CA ARG A 232 -17.92 -20.74 -13.69
C ARG A 232 -17.28 -19.77 -14.68
N PHE A 233 -16.53 -18.78 -14.21
CA PHE A 233 -15.92 -17.74 -15.06
C PHE A 233 -14.57 -18.15 -15.68
N LEU A 234 -13.72 -18.86 -14.95
CA LEU A 234 -12.32 -19.12 -15.32
C LEU A 234 -12.08 -20.58 -15.74
N GLY A 235 -13.03 -21.50 -15.61
CA GLY A 235 -12.88 -22.90 -16.05
C GLY A 235 -12.67 -23.01 -17.58
N GLY A 236 -13.35 -22.15 -18.35
CA GLY A 236 -13.07 -22.00 -19.78
C GLY A 236 -11.67 -21.44 -20.07
N TYR A 237 -11.16 -20.57 -19.19
CA TYR A 237 -9.84 -19.98 -19.28
C TYR A 237 -8.73 -20.98 -18.94
N ALA A 238 -8.94 -21.88 -17.97
CA ALA A 238 -8.01 -22.97 -17.64
C ALA A 238 -7.67 -23.83 -18.87
N ARG A 239 -8.66 -24.14 -19.72
CA ARG A 239 -8.43 -24.84 -21.00
C ARG A 239 -7.50 -24.08 -21.95
N ARG A 240 -7.54 -22.76 -21.96
CA ARG A 240 -6.62 -21.93 -22.76
C ARG A 240 -5.21 -21.95 -22.19
N LEU A 241 -5.07 -22.05 -20.86
CA LEU A 241 -3.80 -22.29 -20.18
C LEU A 241 -3.30 -23.74 -20.33
N ARG A 242 -4.10 -24.63 -20.93
CA ARG A 242 -3.81 -26.07 -21.10
C ARG A 242 -3.57 -26.79 -19.76
N ILE A 243 -4.31 -26.38 -18.73
CA ILE A 243 -4.34 -27.01 -17.40
C ILE A 243 -5.80 -27.28 -17.00
N SER A 244 -5.99 -28.13 -15.99
CA SER A 244 -7.28 -28.35 -15.35
C SER A 244 -7.74 -27.14 -14.54
N THR A 245 -9.05 -27.07 -14.28
CA THR A 245 -9.62 -26.05 -13.38
C THR A 245 -9.05 -26.18 -11.96
N ASP A 246 -8.81 -27.40 -11.49
CA ASP A 246 -8.24 -27.65 -10.16
C ASP A 246 -6.81 -27.15 -10.04
N GLU A 247 -5.97 -27.35 -11.08
CA GLU A 247 -4.63 -26.77 -11.14
C GLU A 247 -4.67 -25.23 -11.13
N LEU A 248 -5.64 -24.63 -11.80
CA LEU A 248 -5.82 -23.18 -11.77
C LEU A 248 -6.27 -22.71 -10.37
N LEU A 249 -7.26 -23.36 -9.76
CA LEU A 249 -7.75 -23.05 -8.41
C LEU A 249 -6.66 -23.21 -7.35
N ALA A 250 -5.82 -24.23 -7.50
CA ALA A 250 -4.67 -24.48 -6.62
C ALA A 250 -3.73 -23.27 -6.52
N LEU A 251 -3.61 -22.44 -7.57
CA LEU A 251 -2.81 -21.21 -7.53
C LEU A 251 -3.34 -20.17 -6.54
N GLY A 252 -4.63 -20.18 -6.20
CA GLY A 252 -5.24 -19.27 -5.23
C GLY A 252 -5.53 -19.87 -3.86
N ARG A 253 -5.21 -21.15 -3.62
CA ARG A 253 -5.51 -21.86 -2.36
C ARG A 253 -4.30 -22.04 -1.46
N LEU A 254 -4.47 -21.99 -0.14
CA LEU A 254 -3.43 -22.39 0.81
C LEU A 254 -3.16 -23.90 0.71
N ASN A 255 -4.22 -24.71 0.74
CA ASN A 255 -4.21 -26.14 0.53
C ASN A 255 -4.69 -26.46 -0.90
N PRO A 256 -3.78 -26.80 -1.84
CA PRO A 256 -4.15 -27.15 -3.21
C PRO A 256 -5.21 -28.25 -3.30
N ASP A 257 -5.20 -29.17 -2.33
CA ASP A 257 -6.04 -30.38 -2.31
C ASP A 257 -7.40 -30.17 -1.63
N ASP A 258 -7.68 -28.98 -1.08
CA ASP A 258 -9.00 -28.65 -0.51
C ASP A 258 -9.93 -28.10 -1.61
N PRO A 259 -10.94 -28.86 -2.08
CA PRO A 259 -11.82 -28.42 -3.14
C PRO A 259 -12.79 -27.30 -2.71
N PHE A 260 -12.98 -27.09 -1.39
CA PHE A 260 -13.90 -26.10 -0.84
C PHE A 260 -13.21 -24.79 -0.48
N GLU A 261 -11.87 -24.76 -0.40
CA GLU A 261 -11.13 -23.55 -0.07
C GLU A 261 -11.36 -22.45 -1.14
N PRO A 262 -11.84 -21.25 -0.75
CA PRO A 262 -12.01 -20.13 -1.66
C PRO A 262 -10.71 -19.72 -2.35
N PHE A 263 -10.83 -19.26 -3.58
CA PHE A 263 -9.71 -18.70 -4.34
C PHE A 263 -9.33 -17.33 -3.77
N ASN A 264 -8.11 -17.21 -3.23
CA ASN A 264 -7.57 -15.97 -2.70
C ASN A 264 -6.65 -15.28 -3.74
N MET A 265 -7.01 -14.07 -4.13
CA MET A 265 -6.28 -13.30 -5.15
C MET A 265 -4.86 -12.92 -4.72
N ALA A 266 -4.62 -12.68 -3.43
CA ALA A 266 -3.28 -12.38 -2.92
C ALA A 266 -2.36 -13.61 -3.03
N TYR A 267 -2.89 -14.83 -2.92
CA TYR A 267 -2.09 -16.05 -3.09
C TYR A 267 -1.68 -16.25 -4.55
N LEU A 268 -2.57 -15.94 -5.50
CA LEU A 268 -2.22 -15.89 -6.92
C LEU A 268 -1.14 -14.82 -7.17
N ALA A 269 -1.29 -13.63 -6.60
CA ALA A 269 -0.35 -12.53 -6.77
C ALA A 269 1.06 -12.91 -6.28
N ILE A 270 1.18 -13.51 -5.08
CA ILE A 270 2.46 -13.97 -4.54
C ILE A 270 3.08 -15.07 -5.39
N ARG A 271 2.32 -16.11 -5.74
CA ARG A 271 2.86 -17.24 -6.52
C ARG A 271 3.25 -16.85 -7.94
N GLY A 272 2.54 -15.87 -8.50
CA GLY A 272 2.80 -15.28 -9.80
C GLY A 272 3.87 -14.20 -9.81
N SER A 273 4.47 -13.84 -8.67
CA SER A 273 5.45 -12.75 -8.56
C SER A 273 6.82 -13.22 -8.10
N GLY A 274 7.86 -12.53 -8.57
CA GLY A 274 9.25 -12.76 -8.18
C GLY A 274 9.68 -11.89 -7.01
N ALA A 275 8.93 -10.82 -6.74
CA ALA A 275 9.17 -9.98 -5.60
C ALA A 275 7.85 -9.52 -4.97
N VAL A 276 7.83 -9.47 -3.64
CA VAL A 276 6.67 -9.09 -2.84
C VAL A 276 7.10 -8.06 -1.81
N ASN A 277 6.29 -7.02 -1.59
CA ASN A 277 6.57 -6.01 -0.58
C ASN A 277 5.33 -5.45 0.12
N GLY A 278 5.54 -5.04 1.37
CA GLY A 278 4.65 -4.15 2.10
C GLY A 278 4.97 -2.67 1.84
N VAL A 279 4.24 -1.78 2.51
CA VAL A 279 4.18 -0.33 2.21
C VAL A 279 4.69 0.57 3.35
N SER A 280 5.22 -0.05 4.38
CA SER A 280 6.03 0.51 5.48
C SER A 280 6.85 -0.62 6.10
N ARG A 281 7.85 -0.29 6.92
CA ARG A 281 8.68 -1.31 7.59
C ARG A 281 7.86 -2.25 8.47
N LEU A 282 7.02 -1.69 9.35
CA LEU A 282 6.15 -2.47 10.22
C LEU A 282 5.18 -3.31 9.39
N HIS A 283 4.61 -2.76 8.32
CA HIS A 283 3.73 -3.53 7.45
C HIS A 283 4.44 -4.67 6.72
N GLY A 284 5.75 -4.54 6.44
CA GLY A 284 6.55 -5.66 5.95
C GLY A 284 6.54 -6.83 6.92
N GLU A 285 6.72 -6.56 8.22
CA GLU A 285 6.65 -7.58 9.29
C GLU A 285 5.23 -8.16 9.43
N VAL A 286 4.20 -7.31 9.46
CA VAL A 286 2.79 -7.75 9.46
C VAL A 286 2.48 -8.63 8.25
N SER A 287 2.96 -8.26 7.06
CA SER A 287 2.74 -9.03 5.83
C SER A 287 3.45 -10.38 5.87
N ARG A 288 4.63 -10.49 6.48
CA ARG A 288 5.28 -11.79 6.71
C ARG A 288 4.39 -12.70 7.55
N ARG A 289 3.83 -12.19 8.66
CA ARG A 289 2.86 -12.94 9.48
C ARG A 289 1.64 -13.39 8.70
N ILE A 290 1.05 -12.48 7.92
CA ILE A 290 -0.14 -12.75 7.09
C ILE A 290 0.12 -13.88 6.08
N PHE A 291 1.31 -13.89 5.46
CA PHE A 291 1.65 -14.86 4.42
C PHE A 291 2.42 -16.08 4.93
N ALA A 292 2.75 -16.15 6.22
CA ALA A 292 3.41 -17.30 6.85
C ALA A 292 2.76 -18.66 6.55
N PRO A 293 1.42 -18.77 6.46
CA PRO A 293 0.80 -20.04 6.06
C PRO A 293 1.30 -20.58 4.71
N LEU A 294 1.66 -19.73 3.74
CA LEU A 294 2.18 -20.15 2.43
C LEU A 294 3.60 -20.75 2.51
N PHE A 295 4.34 -20.43 3.57
CA PHE A 295 5.75 -20.82 3.79
C PHE A 295 5.88 -21.67 5.04
N HIS A 296 5.07 -22.72 5.15
CA HIS A 296 5.05 -23.60 6.31
C HIS A 296 6.47 -24.07 6.71
N ARG A 297 6.79 -23.97 8.02
CA ARG A 297 8.10 -24.28 8.64
C ARG A 297 9.25 -23.33 8.30
N TRP A 298 9.05 -22.29 7.48
CA TRP A 298 10.05 -21.23 7.35
C TRP A 298 9.97 -20.27 8.54
N PRO A 299 11.12 -19.74 9.02
CA PRO A 299 11.12 -18.67 10.00
C PRO A 299 10.42 -17.43 9.44
N GLU A 300 9.64 -16.74 10.28
CA GLU A 300 8.87 -15.57 9.84
C GLU A 300 9.76 -14.49 9.21
N ALA A 301 10.95 -14.26 9.78
CA ALA A 301 11.93 -13.29 9.28
C ALA A 301 12.44 -13.60 7.87
N GLU A 302 12.35 -14.86 7.42
CA GLU A 302 12.78 -15.31 6.09
C GLU A 302 11.63 -15.41 5.08
N ILE A 303 10.40 -15.10 5.50
CA ILE A 303 9.28 -14.99 4.56
C ILE A 303 9.60 -13.84 3.58
N PRO A 304 9.55 -14.09 2.26
CA PRO A 304 10.12 -13.23 1.22
C PRO A 304 9.23 -12.02 0.90
N VAL A 305 8.92 -11.23 1.93
CA VAL A 305 8.19 -9.98 1.84
C VAL A 305 9.10 -8.86 2.33
N GLY A 306 9.46 -7.96 1.40
CA GLY A 306 10.21 -6.73 1.70
C GLY A 306 9.29 -5.58 2.08
N HIS A 307 9.79 -4.35 1.99
CA HIS A 307 8.96 -3.15 2.07
C HIS A 307 9.53 -2.05 1.19
N VAL A 308 8.63 -1.23 0.64
CA VAL A 308 8.94 0.11 0.12
C VAL A 308 8.00 1.06 0.83
N THR A 309 8.53 1.95 1.67
CA THR A 309 7.67 2.88 2.39
C THR A 309 7.01 3.84 1.41
N ASN A 310 5.69 3.99 1.51
CA ASN A 310 4.94 4.96 0.72
C ASN A 310 5.47 6.38 0.89
N GLY A 311 5.20 7.20 -0.13
CA GLY A 311 5.41 8.63 -0.12
C GLY A 311 4.32 9.34 -0.89
N VAL A 312 4.31 10.67 -0.81
CA VAL A 312 3.35 11.53 -1.49
C VAL A 312 4.03 12.38 -2.56
N HIS A 313 3.31 12.68 -3.64
CA HIS A 313 3.82 13.56 -4.69
C HIS A 313 3.81 14.99 -4.16
N VAL A 314 4.95 15.44 -3.62
CA VAL A 314 5.05 16.71 -2.87
C VAL A 314 4.44 17.90 -3.63
N PRO A 315 4.70 18.11 -4.94
CA PRO A 315 4.09 19.21 -5.70
C PRO A 315 2.57 19.12 -5.89
N SER A 316 1.94 17.96 -5.62
CA SER A 316 0.46 17.88 -5.60
C SER A 316 -0.13 18.48 -4.32
N TRP A 317 0.67 18.56 -3.25
CA TRP A 317 0.17 18.76 -1.89
C TRP A 317 0.72 20.02 -1.22
N ASP A 318 1.78 20.63 -1.74
CA ASP A 318 2.25 21.91 -1.23
C ASP A 318 1.30 23.06 -1.60
N SER A 319 1.25 24.05 -0.72
CA SER A 319 0.65 25.35 -1.01
C SER A 319 1.64 26.20 -1.82
N GLU A 320 1.14 27.20 -2.54
CA GLU A 320 1.99 28.19 -3.23
C GLU A 320 3.04 28.81 -2.30
N ALA A 321 2.65 29.15 -1.07
CA ALA A 321 3.56 29.70 -0.07
C ALA A 321 4.62 28.70 0.38
N ALA A 322 4.27 27.41 0.52
CA ALA A 322 5.23 26.36 0.83
C ALA A 322 6.17 26.10 -0.36
N ASP A 323 5.67 26.02 -1.59
CA ASP A 323 6.50 25.86 -2.80
C ASP A 323 7.53 26.99 -2.92
N ALA A 324 7.12 28.25 -2.71
CA ALA A 324 8.03 29.39 -2.69
C ALA A 324 9.11 29.26 -1.61
N LEU A 325 8.71 28.90 -0.38
CA LEU A 325 9.63 28.72 0.74
C LEU A 325 10.68 27.64 0.46
N TRP A 326 10.24 26.49 -0.05
CA TRP A 326 11.14 25.39 -0.40
C TRP A 326 11.99 25.70 -1.63
N THR A 327 11.48 26.47 -2.59
CA THR A 327 12.24 26.93 -3.76
C THR A 327 13.36 27.88 -3.35
N ASP A 328 13.08 28.85 -2.49
CA ASP A 328 14.09 29.79 -1.99
C ASP A 328 15.20 29.07 -1.22
N ALA A 329 14.83 28.06 -0.42
CA ALA A 329 15.79 27.31 0.40
C ALA A 329 16.58 26.26 -0.40
N CYS A 330 15.94 25.53 -1.31
CA CYS A 330 16.45 24.28 -1.88
C CYS A 330 16.53 24.27 -3.42
N GLY A 331 16.09 25.35 -4.07
CA GLY A 331 16.00 25.50 -5.52
C GLY A 331 14.77 24.84 -6.14
N LYS A 332 14.44 25.24 -7.37
CA LYS A 332 13.24 24.78 -8.10
C LYS A 332 13.23 23.27 -8.37
N ASP A 333 14.40 22.68 -8.65
CA ASP A 333 14.54 21.27 -9.01
C ASP A 333 14.69 20.35 -7.77
N ARG A 334 14.29 20.81 -6.58
CA ARG A 334 14.46 20.13 -5.29
C ARG A 334 13.89 18.71 -5.23
N TRP A 335 12.86 18.40 -6.01
CA TRP A 335 12.21 17.08 -6.02
C TRP A 335 12.67 16.16 -7.17
N LEU A 336 13.51 16.63 -8.10
CA LEU A 336 13.90 15.89 -9.31
C LEU A 336 15.07 14.91 -9.11
N GLY A 337 15.34 14.46 -7.88
CA GLY A 337 16.38 13.48 -7.59
C GLY A 337 16.91 13.53 -6.16
N PRO A 338 17.85 12.64 -5.80
CA PRO A 338 18.51 12.71 -4.49
C PRO A 338 19.30 14.01 -4.37
N LYS A 339 18.90 14.85 -3.42
CA LYS A 339 19.69 16.00 -2.97
C LYS A 339 19.97 15.81 -1.48
N GLU A 340 21.17 15.33 -1.17
CA GLU A 340 21.61 15.07 0.20
C GLU A 340 21.57 16.32 1.09
N SER A 341 21.59 17.51 0.48
CA SER A 341 21.57 18.78 1.20
C SER A 341 20.17 19.29 1.58
N LEU A 342 19.07 18.72 1.07
CA LEU A 342 17.70 19.25 1.26
C LEU A 342 17.37 19.55 2.72
N GLU A 343 17.64 18.59 3.60
CA GLU A 343 17.38 18.70 5.03
C GLU A 343 18.20 19.84 5.65
N LYS A 344 19.49 19.93 5.30
CA LYS A 344 20.41 20.96 5.80
C LYS A 344 20.07 22.36 5.27
N ASP A 345 19.69 22.45 4.00
CA ASP A 345 19.37 23.70 3.34
C ASP A 345 18.05 24.27 3.88
N PHE A 346 17.02 23.42 4.04
CA PHE A 346 15.75 23.87 4.61
C PHE A 346 15.85 24.31 6.07
N ARG A 347 16.74 23.68 6.87
CA ARG A 347 16.99 24.12 8.26
C ARG A 347 17.43 25.59 8.37
N ARG A 348 17.95 26.20 7.30
CA ARG A 348 18.42 27.60 7.30
C ARG A 348 17.31 28.63 7.12
N VAL A 349 16.09 28.22 6.76
CA VAL A 349 14.94 29.13 6.60
C VAL A 349 14.72 29.91 7.92
N PRO A 350 14.51 31.23 7.93
CA PRO A 350 14.31 31.97 9.19
C PRO A 350 13.02 31.56 9.94
N ASP A 351 13.07 31.49 11.27
CA ASP A 351 11.91 31.14 12.13
C ASP A 351 10.68 32.05 11.88
N ALA A 352 10.92 33.37 11.74
CA ALA A 352 9.86 34.34 11.50
C ALA A 352 9.12 34.08 10.18
N LYS A 353 9.86 33.66 9.13
CA LYS A 353 9.28 33.34 7.83
C LYS A 353 8.43 32.08 7.90
N LEU A 354 8.94 31.04 8.57
CA LEU A 354 8.21 29.81 8.85
C LEU A 354 6.89 30.07 9.57
N TRP A 355 6.92 30.83 10.67
CA TRP A 355 5.73 31.14 11.44
C TRP A 355 4.72 32.00 10.68
N GLN A 356 5.20 33.02 9.94
CA GLN A 356 4.35 33.85 9.09
C GLN A 356 3.58 32.99 8.07
N THR A 357 4.30 32.14 7.32
CA THR A 357 3.68 31.24 6.33
C THR A 357 2.64 30.33 6.98
N ARG A 358 2.92 29.78 8.17
CA ARG A 358 1.96 28.93 8.90
C ARG A 358 0.69 29.68 9.29
N CYS A 359 0.81 30.93 9.78
CA CYS A 359 -0.35 31.77 10.10
C CYS A 359 -1.19 32.12 8.87
N GLU A 360 -0.55 32.47 7.75
CA GLU A 360 -1.23 32.78 6.49
C GLU A 360 -2.00 31.56 5.96
N SER A 361 -1.36 30.38 5.95
CA SER A 361 -1.99 29.12 5.51
C SER A 361 -3.18 28.72 6.40
N ARG A 362 -3.06 28.88 7.73
CA ARG A 362 -4.18 28.62 8.65
C ARG A 362 -5.35 29.56 8.41
N LYS A 363 -5.08 30.86 8.23
CA LYS A 363 -6.10 31.86 7.92
C LYS A 363 -6.83 31.54 6.62
N ALA A 364 -6.10 31.11 5.59
CA ALA A 364 -6.69 30.68 4.32
C ALA A 364 -7.63 29.47 4.51
N LEU A 365 -7.20 28.45 5.25
CA LEU A 365 -8.05 27.29 5.55
C LEU A 365 -9.30 27.66 6.35
N VAL A 366 -9.19 28.51 7.37
CA VAL A 366 -10.35 28.97 8.13
C VAL A 366 -11.37 29.66 7.21
N GLY A 367 -10.89 30.52 6.30
CA GLY A 367 -11.74 31.15 5.28
C GLY A 367 -12.43 30.11 4.37
N PHE A 368 -11.66 29.16 3.84
CA PHE A 368 -12.19 28.09 3.00
C PHE A 368 -13.22 27.21 3.74
N ALA A 369 -12.94 26.81 4.98
CA ALA A 369 -13.78 25.94 5.78
C ALA A 369 -15.13 26.61 6.13
N ARG A 370 -15.10 27.91 6.47
CA ARG A 370 -16.31 28.74 6.66
C ARG A 370 -17.19 28.75 5.43
N GLU A 371 -16.61 29.03 4.26
CA GLU A 371 -17.34 29.05 2.98
C GLU A 371 -17.91 27.67 2.62
N ARG A 372 -17.11 26.61 2.79
CA ARG A 372 -17.53 25.24 2.53
C ARG A 372 -18.68 24.82 3.44
N LEU A 373 -18.59 25.11 4.73
CA LEU A 373 -19.66 24.81 5.69
C LEU A 373 -20.93 25.60 5.38
N ALA A 374 -20.82 26.90 5.09
CA ALA A 374 -21.98 27.72 4.72
C ALA A 374 -22.71 27.14 3.50
N ARG A 375 -21.98 26.73 2.46
CA ARG A 375 -22.56 26.05 1.29
C ARG A 375 -23.20 24.71 1.66
N GLN A 376 -22.54 23.89 2.48
CA GLN A 376 -23.06 22.60 2.94
C GLN A 376 -24.40 22.77 3.67
N LEU A 377 -24.49 23.76 4.58
CA LEU A 377 -25.71 24.06 5.33
C LEU A 377 -26.82 24.62 4.42
N ALA A 378 -26.47 25.51 3.48
CA ALA A 378 -27.43 26.06 2.52
C ALA A 378 -28.05 24.96 1.63
N VAL A 379 -27.22 24.05 1.10
CA VAL A 379 -27.69 22.89 0.32
C VAL A 379 -28.52 21.93 1.17
N GLY A 380 -28.20 21.81 2.47
CA GLY A 380 -29.00 21.06 3.44
C GLY A 380 -30.35 21.69 3.80
N GLY A 381 -30.63 22.90 3.31
CA GLY A 381 -31.86 23.64 3.59
C GLY A 381 -31.92 24.23 5.00
N GLU A 382 -30.77 24.59 5.58
CA GLU A 382 -30.71 25.29 6.86
C GLU A 382 -31.15 26.76 6.73
N PRO A 383 -31.69 27.37 7.82
CA PRO A 383 -32.07 28.77 7.84
C PRO A 383 -30.92 29.73 7.46
N SER A 384 -31.24 30.86 6.84
CA SER A 384 -30.24 31.83 6.37
C SER A 384 -29.36 32.39 7.49
N ASP A 385 -29.90 32.59 8.70
CA ASP A 385 -29.12 33.05 9.86
C ASP A 385 -28.11 32.00 10.34
N VAL A 386 -28.43 30.71 10.20
CA VAL A 386 -27.49 29.60 10.48
C VAL A 386 -26.36 29.60 9.46
N VAL A 387 -26.69 29.76 8.17
CA VAL A 387 -25.72 29.81 7.06
C VAL A 387 -24.77 30.99 7.24
N GLU A 388 -25.28 32.17 7.59
CA GLU A 388 -24.44 33.36 7.79
C GLU A 388 -23.55 33.23 9.04
N ARG A 389 -24.06 32.65 10.15
CA ARG A 389 -23.22 32.36 11.33
C ARG A 389 -22.05 31.44 11.00
N ALA A 390 -22.23 30.46 10.09
CA ALA A 390 -21.16 29.55 9.68
C ALA A 390 -20.00 30.28 8.97
N ARG A 391 -20.25 31.46 8.38
CA ARG A 391 -19.20 32.30 7.78
C ARG A 391 -18.33 33.00 8.81
N SER A 392 -18.74 33.04 10.08
CA SER A 392 -18.04 33.75 11.16
C SER A 392 -17.46 32.84 12.25
N ILE A 393 -17.79 31.55 12.28
CA ILE A 393 -17.23 30.62 13.29
C ILE A 393 -15.75 30.36 13.02
N PHE A 394 -15.02 29.80 14.01
CA PHE A 394 -13.56 29.62 14.02
C PHE A 394 -12.78 30.92 14.11
N ASP A 395 -11.57 30.85 14.65
CA ASP A 395 -10.64 31.97 14.79
C ASP A 395 -9.36 31.64 14.00
N PRO A 396 -8.93 32.50 13.05
CA PRO A 396 -7.66 32.34 12.34
C PRO A 396 -6.41 32.28 13.23
N ASP A 397 -6.47 32.77 14.46
CA ASP A 397 -5.36 32.75 15.42
C ASP A 397 -5.44 31.57 16.41
N ALA A 398 -6.52 30.78 16.38
CA ALA A 398 -6.69 29.61 17.22
C ALA A 398 -5.99 28.36 16.66
N LEU A 399 -5.50 27.48 17.55
CA LEU A 399 -4.91 26.21 17.17
C LEU A 399 -5.94 25.35 16.42
N THR A 400 -5.61 24.95 15.20
CA THR A 400 -6.50 24.16 14.32
C THR A 400 -6.03 22.71 14.21
N LEU A 401 -6.80 21.80 14.80
CA LEU A 401 -6.62 20.36 14.68
C LEU A 401 -7.40 19.84 13.47
N GLY A 402 -6.81 18.90 12.72
CA GLY A 402 -7.43 18.25 11.57
C GLY A 402 -7.47 16.74 11.70
N PHE A 403 -8.60 16.14 11.32
CA PHE A 403 -8.73 14.70 11.11
C PHE A 403 -9.50 14.46 9.81
N ALA A 404 -8.88 13.87 8.78
CA ALA A 404 -9.63 13.46 7.59
C ALA A 404 -9.20 12.13 6.98
N ARG A 405 -10.04 11.11 7.10
CA ARG A 405 -9.79 9.73 6.65
C ARG A 405 -11.11 8.99 6.40
N ARG A 406 -11.03 7.79 5.81
CA ARG A 406 -12.15 6.83 5.83
C ARG A 406 -12.61 6.60 7.27
N PHE A 407 -13.92 6.62 7.51
CA PHE A 407 -14.52 6.27 8.80
C PHE A 407 -14.65 4.75 8.87
N ALA A 408 -13.80 4.14 9.68
CA ALA A 408 -13.78 2.72 9.98
C ALA A 408 -13.41 2.55 11.46
N THR A 409 -13.87 1.47 12.09
CA THR A 409 -13.70 1.23 13.53
C THR A 409 -12.23 1.22 13.95
N TYR A 410 -11.37 0.53 13.19
CA TYR A 410 -9.94 0.47 13.50
C TYR A 410 -9.22 1.82 13.41
N LYS A 411 -9.75 2.79 12.66
CA LYS A 411 -9.13 4.12 12.52
C LYS A 411 -9.46 5.05 13.69
N ARG A 412 -10.39 4.63 14.56
CA ARG A 412 -10.87 5.32 15.76
C ARG A 412 -11.04 6.84 15.55
N PRO A 413 -11.83 7.27 14.54
CA PRO A 413 -12.07 8.69 14.29
C PRO A 413 -12.78 9.39 15.47
N ASN A 414 -13.38 8.63 16.38
CA ASN A 414 -14.10 9.10 17.55
C ASN A 414 -13.28 8.98 18.85
N LEU A 415 -11.95 8.75 18.82
CA LEU A 415 -11.15 8.60 20.04
C LEU A 415 -11.28 9.82 20.98
N LEU A 416 -11.35 11.03 20.42
CA LEU A 416 -11.63 12.26 21.18
C LEU A 416 -13.04 12.27 21.81
N LEU A 417 -14.02 11.55 21.26
CA LEU A 417 -15.35 11.47 21.86
C LEU A 417 -15.43 10.50 23.06
N HIS A 418 -14.30 9.90 23.48
CA HIS A 418 -14.25 9.08 24.68
C HIS A 418 -14.53 9.89 25.96
N ASP A 419 -14.09 11.15 26.02
CA ASP A 419 -14.47 12.12 27.06
C ASP A 419 -14.94 13.44 26.42
N PRO A 420 -16.23 13.53 26.03
CA PRO A 420 -16.77 14.72 25.36
C PRO A 420 -16.69 15.99 26.20
N GLU A 421 -16.72 15.87 27.53
CA GLU A 421 -16.66 17.02 28.43
C GLU A 421 -15.22 17.57 28.53
N ARG A 422 -14.21 16.69 28.55
CA ARG A 422 -12.80 17.10 28.46
C ARG A 422 -12.49 17.73 27.11
N LEU A 423 -13.03 17.20 26.03
CA LEU A 423 -12.94 17.84 24.71
C LEU A 423 -13.50 19.27 24.73
N LEU A 424 -14.70 19.46 25.31
CA LEU A 424 -15.30 20.80 25.39
C LEU A 424 -14.50 21.79 26.21
N ARG A 425 -13.87 21.34 27.31
CA ARG A 425 -12.97 22.19 28.10
C ARG A 425 -11.76 22.66 27.28
N LEU A 426 -11.18 21.78 26.48
CA LEU A 426 -10.08 22.14 25.57
C LEU A 426 -10.53 23.14 24.50
N LEU A 427 -11.64 22.83 23.82
CA LEU A 427 -12.15 23.64 22.72
C LEU A 427 -12.56 25.06 23.17
N ASN A 428 -13.07 25.20 24.40
CA ASN A 428 -13.60 26.47 24.92
C ASN A 428 -12.68 27.17 25.92
N HIS A 429 -11.40 26.79 26.00
CA HIS A 429 -10.44 27.48 26.85
C HIS A 429 -10.29 28.96 26.44
N SER A 430 -10.45 29.89 27.39
CA SER A 430 -10.47 31.34 27.11
C SER A 430 -9.14 31.86 26.55
N GLU A 431 -8.01 31.42 27.11
CA GLU A 431 -6.68 31.88 26.72
C GLU A 431 -5.99 31.02 25.64
N ARG A 432 -6.49 29.80 25.40
CA ARG A 432 -5.85 28.79 24.55
C ARG A 432 -6.90 28.04 23.72
N PRO A 433 -7.69 28.77 22.92
CA PRO A 433 -8.82 28.17 22.20
C PRO A 433 -8.36 27.12 21.20
N VAL A 434 -9.10 26.02 21.08
CA VAL A 434 -8.81 24.99 20.08
C VAL A 434 -10.01 24.84 19.16
N GLN A 435 -9.75 24.60 17.87
CA GLN A 435 -10.78 24.28 16.91
C GLN A 435 -10.43 23.01 16.14
N LEU A 436 -11.45 22.26 15.72
CA LEU A 436 -11.30 20.92 15.15
C LEU A 436 -12.07 20.80 13.84
N ILE A 437 -11.37 20.43 12.77
CA ILE A 437 -11.97 20.08 11.48
C ILE A 437 -11.92 18.57 11.29
N ILE A 438 -13.08 17.99 10.99
CA ILE A 438 -13.26 16.57 10.73
C ILE A 438 -13.83 16.40 9.33
N ALA A 439 -13.29 15.46 8.57
CA ALA A 439 -13.84 15.09 7.26
C ALA A 439 -13.65 13.60 7.00
N GLY A 440 -14.50 13.01 6.17
CA GLY A 440 -14.33 11.60 5.79
C GLY A 440 -15.62 10.91 5.43
N LYS A 441 -15.47 9.74 4.82
CA LYS A 441 -16.55 8.91 4.30
C LYS A 441 -16.52 7.53 4.97
N ALA A 442 -17.68 6.99 5.31
CA ALA A 442 -17.84 5.59 5.67
C ALA A 442 -18.27 4.79 4.44
N HIS A 443 -17.88 3.52 4.33
CA HIS A 443 -18.37 2.69 3.23
C HIS A 443 -19.90 2.54 3.33
N PRO A 444 -20.67 2.52 2.21
CA PRO A 444 -22.13 2.40 2.27
C PRO A 444 -22.64 1.14 2.99
N ALA A 445 -21.88 0.04 2.92
CA ALA A 445 -22.13 -1.20 3.66
C ALA A 445 -21.53 -1.25 5.08
N ASP A 446 -20.76 -0.23 5.51
CA ASP A 446 -20.11 -0.18 6.83
C ASP A 446 -20.97 0.60 7.83
N GLY A 447 -21.98 -0.08 8.38
CA GLY A 447 -22.88 0.47 9.40
C GLY A 447 -22.16 1.02 10.65
N PRO A 448 -21.17 0.31 11.22
CA PRO A 448 -20.33 0.84 12.29
C PRO A 448 -19.62 2.14 11.90
N GLY A 449 -19.00 2.20 10.73
CA GLY A 449 -18.37 3.42 10.21
C GLY A 449 -19.32 4.60 10.08
N GLN A 450 -20.54 4.37 9.59
CA GLN A 450 -21.59 5.41 9.51
C GLN A 450 -22.04 5.88 10.89
N SER A 451 -22.13 4.98 11.87
CA SER A 451 -22.49 5.32 13.25
C SER A 451 -21.45 6.25 13.89
N LEU A 452 -20.17 6.11 13.55
CA LEU A 452 -19.10 7.01 14.00
C LEU A 452 -19.29 8.45 13.47
N ILE A 453 -19.75 8.62 12.23
CA ILE A 453 -20.09 9.93 11.68
C ILE A 453 -21.26 10.53 12.47
N GLN A 454 -22.31 9.76 12.73
CA GLN A 454 -23.47 10.22 13.50
C GLN A 454 -23.09 10.62 14.94
N GLN A 455 -22.13 9.96 15.59
CA GLN A 455 -21.62 10.36 16.91
C GLN A 455 -21.02 11.77 16.86
N TRP A 456 -20.18 12.06 15.86
CA TRP A 456 -19.62 13.40 15.67
C TRP A 456 -20.69 14.45 15.37
N MET A 457 -21.64 14.14 14.50
CA MET A 457 -22.74 15.07 14.19
C MET A 457 -23.57 15.41 15.43
N ARG A 458 -23.86 14.42 16.30
CA ARG A 458 -24.54 14.64 17.59
C ARG A 458 -23.71 15.50 18.55
N PHE A 459 -22.40 15.28 18.62
CA PHE A 459 -21.51 16.11 19.44
C PHE A 459 -21.48 17.56 18.96
N ILE A 460 -21.33 17.78 17.64
CA ILE A 460 -21.29 19.11 17.01
C ILE A 460 -22.60 19.88 17.19
N ALA A 461 -23.73 19.19 17.31
CA ALA A 461 -25.03 19.81 17.56
C ALA A 461 -25.12 20.51 18.94
N ARG A 462 -24.23 20.21 19.89
CA ARG A 462 -24.17 20.88 21.19
C ARG A 462 -23.78 22.36 21.00
N PRO A 463 -24.48 23.32 21.65
CA PRO A 463 -24.18 24.75 21.53
C PRO A 463 -22.71 25.11 21.83
N GLU A 464 -22.08 24.40 22.76
CA GLU A 464 -20.70 24.61 23.20
C GLU A 464 -19.65 24.03 22.22
N ALA A 465 -20.04 23.03 21.41
CA ALA A 465 -19.17 22.40 20.41
C ALA A 465 -19.27 23.10 19.04
N ARG A 466 -20.49 23.50 18.65
CA ARG A 466 -20.84 24.06 17.34
C ARG A 466 -19.90 25.18 16.84
N PRO A 467 -19.44 26.15 17.66
CA PRO A 467 -18.54 27.19 17.18
C PRO A 467 -17.07 26.75 17.08
N ARG A 468 -16.72 25.56 17.58
CA ARG A 468 -15.34 25.05 17.70
C ARG A 468 -15.06 23.80 16.86
N VAL A 469 -16.08 23.10 16.38
CA VAL A 469 -15.92 21.88 15.58
C VAL A 469 -16.70 21.94 14.28
N MET A 470 -16.05 21.61 13.17
CA MET A 470 -16.66 21.49 11.84
C MET A 470 -16.56 20.06 11.32
N PHE A 471 -17.67 19.52 10.81
CA PHE A 471 -17.65 18.35 9.94
C PHE A 471 -17.86 18.78 8.49
N LEU A 472 -16.83 18.64 7.67
CA LEU A 472 -16.87 18.97 6.25
C LEU A 472 -17.17 17.71 5.44
N SER A 473 -18.33 17.68 4.78
CA SER A 473 -18.78 16.52 4.02
C SER A 473 -18.12 16.41 2.64
N ASP A 474 -18.20 15.20 2.10
CA ASP A 474 -17.71 14.81 0.77
C ASP A 474 -16.19 14.99 0.63
N TYR A 475 -15.45 14.39 1.56
CA TYR A 475 -13.99 14.37 1.52
C TYR A 475 -13.45 13.75 0.22
N ASP A 476 -12.70 14.57 -0.52
CA ASP A 476 -12.07 14.27 -1.80
C ASP A 476 -10.70 14.96 -1.90
N MET A 477 -10.07 14.89 -3.07
CA MET A 477 -8.73 15.46 -3.29
C MET A 477 -8.69 16.97 -3.03
N LEU A 478 -9.66 17.75 -3.52
CA LEU A 478 -9.71 19.20 -3.33
C LEU A 478 -9.82 19.56 -1.85
N LEU A 479 -10.75 18.92 -1.12
CA LEU A 479 -10.86 19.15 0.32
C LEU A 479 -9.56 18.75 1.04
N THR A 480 -8.92 17.65 0.60
CA THR A 480 -7.63 17.22 1.17
C THR A 480 -6.56 18.29 1.00
N GLU A 481 -6.39 18.87 -0.19
CA GLU A 481 -5.40 19.92 -0.46
C GLU A 481 -5.55 21.09 0.51
N GLN A 482 -6.77 21.60 0.67
CA GLN A 482 -7.05 22.72 1.57
C GLN A 482 -6.74 22.39 3.04
N LEU A 483 -7.12 21.19 3.49
CA LEU A 483 -6.86 20.77 4.86
C LEU A 483 -5.35 20.63 5.13
N VAL A 484 -4.61 19.92 4.27
CA VAL A 484 -3.20 19.62 4.54
C VAL A 484 -2.28 20.83 4.42
N GLN A 485 -2.73 21.87 3.69
CA GLN A 485 -2.05 23.17 3.62
C GLN A 485 -2.27 23.99 4.90
N GLY A 486 -3.45 23.89 5.51
CA GLY A 486 -3.93 24.83 6.53
C GLY A 486 -3.98 24.36 7.98
N VAL A 487 -4.04 23.06 8.25
CA VAL A 487 -4.08 22.52 9.62
C VAL A 487 -2.74 22.69 10.34
N ASP A 488 -2.78 23.00 11.64
CA ASP A 488 -1.55 23.09 12.45
C ASP A 488 -1.14 21.69 12.94
N VAL A 489 -2.13 20.88 13.34
CA VAL A 489 -1.91 19.50 13.81
C VAL A 489 -2.80 18.52 13.06
N TRP A 490 -2.19 17.47 12.52
CA TRP A 490 -2.88 16.34 11.92
C TRP A 490 -2.99 15.18 12.90
N LEU A 491 -4.22 14.76 13.20
CA LEU A 491 -4.51 13.66 14.12
C LEU A 491 -4.68 12.35 13.35
N ASN A 492 -4.06 11.28 13.84
CA ASN A 492 -4.24 9.93 13.33
C ASN A 492 -4.20 8.88 14.45
N THR A 493 -5.31 8.17 14.66
CA THR A 493 -5.51 7.31 15.82
C THR A 493 -5.83 5.85 15.45
N PRO A 494 -5.20 5.22 14.45
CA PRO A 494 -5.49 3.84 14.12
C PRO A 494 -5.10 2.90 15.27
N ARG A 495 -5.71 1.71 15.34
CA ARG A 495 -5.23 0.61 16.20
C ARG A 495 -4.00 -0.02 15.56
N ARG A 496 -2.94 -0.22 16.33
CA ARG A 496 -1.76 -0.97 15.88
C ARG A 496 -2.05 -2.48 15.84
N PRO A 497 -1.65 -3.24 14.79
CA PRO A 497 -0.86 -2.83 13.62
C PRO A 497 -1.72 -2.70 12.34
N TRP A 498 -2.92 -2.13 12.44
CA TRP A 498 -3.95 -2.21 11.39
C TRP A 498 -3.88 -1.08 10.36
N GLU A 499 -2.97 -0.11 10.53
CA GLU A 499 -2.61 0.84 9.49
C GLU A 499 -1.35 0.38 8.75
N ALA A 500 -1.49 -0.05 7.49
CA ALA A 500 -0.36 -0.50 6.69
C ALA A 500 0.70 0.61 6.46
N SER A 501 0.28 1.87 6.34
CA SER A 501 1.20 2.99 6.15
C SER A 501 0.51 4.29 6.58
N GLY A 502 -0.27 4.91 5.69
CA GLY A 502 -1.06 6.11 5.98
C GLY A 502 -0.47 7.39 5.41
N THR A 503 -0.74 7.68 4.13
CA THR A 503 -0.13 8.82 3.43
C THR A 503 -0.68 10.19 3.83
N SER A 504 -1.85 10.28 4.47
CA SER A 504 -2.46 11.57 4.83
C SER A 504 -1.56 12.44 5.72
N GLY A 505 -0.86 11.84 6.69
CA GLY A 505 0.07 12.56 7.56
C GLY A 505 1.37 12.98 6.86
N MET A 506 1.71 12.36 5.73
CA MET A 506 2.86 12.75 4.92
C MET A 506 2.59 14.05 4.13
N LYS A 507 1.32 14.29 3.76
CA LYS A 507 0.89 15.47 2.98
C LYS A 507 1.02 16.78 3.75
N VAL A 508 0.86 16.74 5.07
CA VAL A 508 0.95 17.95 5.91
C VAL A 508 2.39 18.43 6.10
N LEU A 509 3.38 17.55 5.88
CA LEU A 509 4.79 17.81 6.17
C LEU A 509 5.32 19.00 5.37
N VAL A 510 5.10 19.03 4.05
CA VAL A 510 5.63 20.09 3.19
C VAL A 510 5.07 21.48 3.53
N ASN A 511 3.88 21.52 4.15
CA ASN A 511 3.18 22.75 4.51
C ASN A 511 3.45 23.22 5.95
N GLY A 512 4.25 22.49 6.72
CA GLY A 512 4.55 22.84 8.11
C GLY A 512 3.45 22.44 9.12
N GLY A 513 2.56 21.52 8.75
CA GLY A 513 1.70 20.86 9.72
C GLY A 513 2.48 19.81 10.53
N ILE A 514 2.10 19.60 11.79
CA ILE A 514 2.75 18.64 12.70
C ILE A 514 1.81 17.47 12.96
N ASN A 515 2.35 16.26 13.09
CA ASN A 515 1.53 15.05 13.31
C ASN A 515 1.45 14.70 14.81
N ILE A 516 0.26 14.27 15.24
CA ILE A 516 0.06 13.39 16.39
C ILE A 516 -0.50 12.09 15.84
N SER A 517 0.26 11.00 15.96
CA SER A 517 -0.19 9.72 15.44
C SER A 517 0.15 8.56 16.36
N GLU A 518 -0.66 7.52 16.33
CA GLU A 518 -0.29 6.20 16.83
C GLU A 518 1.05 5.75 16.25
N LEU A 519 1.89 5.09 17.05
CA LEU A 519 3.09 4.38 16.60
C LEU A 519 2.70 3.18 15.74
N ASP A 520 2.07 3.42 14.60
CA ASP A 520 1.65 2.43 13.62
C ASP A 520 1.92 2.94 12.20
N GLY A 521 1.87 2.04 11.22
CA GLY A 521 2.12 2.34 9.81
C GLY A 521 3.40 3.13 9.59
N TRP A 522 3.30 4.26 8.88
CA TRP A 522 4.45 5.11 8.56
C TRP A 522 5.02 5.83 9.79
N TRP A 523 4.20 6.12 10.80
CA TRP A 523 4.63 6.91 11.94
C TRP A 523 5.58 6.13 12.84
N ALA A 524 5.42 4.80 12.92
CA ALA A 524 6.33 3.90 13.63
C ALA A 524 7.79 4.00 13.16
N GLU A 525 8.04 4.36 11.90
CA GLU A 525 9.40 4.56 11.36
C GLU A 525 9.80 6.04 11.19
N ALA A 526 8.83 6.96 11.28
CA ALA A 526 9.04 8.40 11.11
C ALA A 526 9.29 9.12 12.44
N TYR A 527 8.65 8.67 13.51
CA TYR A 527 8.55 9.42 14.76
C TYR A 527 9.90 9.66 15.43
N ALA A 528 10.09 10.90 15.84
CA ALA A 528 11.06 11.35 16.82
C ALA A 528 10.43 12.49 17.64
N ARG A 529 10.92 12.71 18.87
CA ARG A 529 10.34 13.71 19.79
C ARG A 529 10.39 15.14 19.29
N ASP A 530 11.22 15.44 18.29
CA ASP A 530 11.43 16.76 17.71
C ASP A 530 10.64 16.99 16.41
N VAL A 531 9.92 15.99 15.89
CA VAL A 531 9.15 16.11 14.62
C VAL A 531 7.63 15.99 14.79
N GLY A 532 7.16 15.66 15.99
CA GLY A 532 5.73 15.51 16.30
C GLY A 532 5.50 14.81 17.62
N TRP A 533 4.33 14.21 17.80
CA TRP A 533 3.97 13.44 19.00
C TRP A 533 3.45 12.05 18.62
N ALA A 534 3.55 11.12 19.56
CA ALA A 534 3.20 9.72 19.37
C ALA A 534 2.22 9.22 20.42
N LEU A 535 1.29 8.37 19.99
CA LEU A 535 0.42 7.56 20.84
C LEU A 535 0.90 6.10 20.85
N GLY A 536 0.39 5.33 21.82
CA GLY A 536 0.73 3.91 21.97
C GLY A 536 2.05 3.63 22.70
N ASP A 537 2.25 2.35 23.02
CA ASP A 537 3.48 1.81 23.63
C ASP A 537 4.31 0.97 22.65
N GLY A 538 3.93 0.97 21.36
CA GLY A 538 4.56 0.18 20.30
C GLY A 538 4.21 -1.32 20.32
N ARG A 539 3.25 -1.75 21.16
CA ARG A 539 2.79 -3.14 21.26
C ARG A 539 1.43 -3.32 20.59
N GLU A 540 1.10 -4.58 20.30
CA GLU A 540 -0.18 -4.97 19.73
C GLU A 540 -1.14 -5.38 20.85
N HIS A 541 -2.28 -4.69 20.95
CA HIS A 541 -3.30 -4.94 21.99
C HIS A 541 -4.62 -5.50 21.43
N GLY A 542 -4.65 -5.79 20.12
CA GLY A 542 -5.84 -6.32 19.44
C GLY A 542 -7.03 -5.36 19.53
N ASP A 543 -8.19 -5.91 19.88
CA ASP A 543 -9.46 -5.19 20.00
C ASP A 543 -9.82 -4.78 21.44
N ASP A 544 -8.87 -4.78 22.37
CA ASP A 544 -9.13 -4.49 23.78
C ASP A 544 -9.71 -3.07 23.99
N PRO A 545 -11.00 -2.93 24.39
CA PRO A 545 -11.62 -1.63 24.62
C PRO A 545 -10.98 -0.87 25.80
N ALA A 546 -10.38 -1.58 26.76
CA ALA A 546 -9.69 -0.93 27.87
C ALA A 546 -8.44 -0.18 27.39
N TRP A 547 -7.78 -0.70 26.34
CA TRP A 547 -6.64 -0.04 25.73
C TRP A 547 -7.04 1.24 24.98
N ASP A 548 -8.17 1.23 24.28
CA ASP A 548 -8.71 2.44 23.63
C ASP A 548 -8.91 3.58 24.66
N ALA A 549 -9.40 3.26 25.87
CA ALA A 549 -9.55 4.25 26.94
C ALA A 549 -8.20 4.81 27.42
N VAL A 550 -7.19 3.93 27.59
CA VAL A 550 -5.83 4.35 27.97
C VAL A 550 -5.22 5.27 26.92
N GLU A 551 -5.42 4.98 25.63
CA GLU A 551 -4.90 5.82 24.55
C GLU A 551 -5.67 7.12 24.39
N ALA A 552 -6.98 7.13 24.66
CA ALA A 552 -7.75 8.38 24.73
C ALA A 552 -7.21 9.29 25.85
N GLU A 553 -6.96 8.76 27.05
CA GLU A 553 -6.35 9.52 28.15
C GLU A 553 -4.96 10.07 27.78
N ARG A 554 -4.12 9.26 27.13
CA ARG A 554 -2.81 9.71 26.63
C ARG A 554 -2.92 10.81 25.58
N LEU A 555 -3.87 10.72 24.66
CA LEU A 555 -4.13 11.76 23.66
C LEU A 555 -4.52 13.07 24.35
N TYR A 556 -5.41 13.02 25.35
CA TYR A 556 -5.77 14.20 26.11
C TYR A 556 -4.60 14.79 26.89
N ASP A 557 -3.82 13.97 27.58
CA ASP A 557 -2.65 14.42 28.32
C ASP A 557 -1.62 15.10 27.41
N LEU A 558 -1.36 14.55 26.21
CA LEU A 558 -0.50 15.17 25.20
C LEU A 558 -1.05 16.52 24.74
N LEU A 559 -2.35 16.59 24.44
CA LEU A 559 -2.99 17.83 24.01
C LEU A 559 -2.89 18.92 25.09
N GLU A 560 -3.24 18.57 26.33
CA GLU A 560 -3.31 19.50 27.47
C GLU A 560 -1.94 19.98 27.95
N ARG A 561 -0.95 19.08 28.00
CA ARG A 561 0.34 19.34 28.67
C ARG A 561 1.45 19.73 27.71
N GLU A 562 1.35 19.33 26.45
CA GLU A 562 2.43 19.55 25.47
C GLU A 562 1.94 20.37 24.27
N VAL A 563 0.99 19.85 23.48
CA VAL A 563 0.65 20.40 22.16
C VAL A 563 0.05 21.80 22.27
N ILE A 564 -1.03 21.96 23.07
CA ILE A 564 -1.72 23.25 23.21
C ILE A 564 -0.80 24.27 23.89
N PRO A 565 -0.12 23.97 25.03
CA PRO A 565 0.83 24.89 25.62
C PRO A 565 1.95 25.33 24.67
N GLU A 566 2.55 24.41 23.92
CA GLU A 566 3.64 24.71 22.97
C GLU A 566 3.17 25.65 21.85
N PHE A 567 1.95 25.47 21.34
CA PHE A 567 1.37 26.36 20.34
C PHE A 567 1.10 27.77 20.87
N TYR A 568 0.76 27.94 22.15
CA TYR A 568 0.36 29.22 22.75
C TYR A 568 1.46 29.95 23.52
N GLN A 569 2.56 29.27 23.85
CA GLN A 569 3.70 29.91 24.48
C GLN A 569 4.37 30.87 23.48
N ARG A 570 4.48 32.16 23.83
CA ARG A 570 5.05 33.21 22.98
C ARG A 570 6.35 33.73 23.60
N ASP A 571 7.34 34.03 22.78
CA ASP A 571 8.51 34.80 23.19
C ASP A 571 8.22 36.32 23.19
N ALA A 572 9.25 37.13 23.48
CA ALA A 572 9.14 38.59 23.49
C ALA A 572 8.75 39.20 22.13
N ASN A 573 8.92 38.47 21.03
CA ASN A 573 8.55 38.88 19.68
C ASN A 573 7.19 38.30 19.24
N GLY A 574 6.46 37.63 20.13
CA GLY A 574 5.17 37.02 19.80
C GLY A 574 5.27 35.71 19.01
N MET A 575 6.40 35.01 19.06
CA MET A 575 6.63 33.78 18.29
C MET A 575 6.67 32.53 19.18
N PRO A 576 6.03 31.40 18.78
CA PRO A 576 6.16 30.13 19.50
C PRO A 576 7.44 29.39 19.10
N LYS A 577 8.57 29.72 19.73
CA LYS A 577 9.88 29.16 19.38
C LYS A 577 9.94 27.63 19.35
N ALA A 578 9.40 26.96 20.36
CA ALA A 578 9.41 25.51 20.45
C ALA A 578 8.59 24.87 19.30
N TRP A 579 7.41 25.41 19.02
CA TRP A 579 6.57 25.00 17.90
C TRP A 579 7.27 25.15 16.56
N VAL A 580 7.89 26.32 16.32
CA VAL A 580 8.60 26.60 15.06
C VAL A 580 9.80 25.67 14.89
N ALA A 581 10.54 25.37 15.97
CA ALA A 581 11.63 24.41 15.94
C ALA A 581 11.15 22.99 15.56
N ARG A 582 10.04 22.52 16.16
CA ARG A 582 9.43 21.23 15.83
C ARG A 582 8.93 21.19 14.38
N MET A 583 8.26 22.25 13.95
CA MET A 583 7.79 22.41 12.58
C MET A 583 8.96 22.34 11.59
N ARG A 584 10.07 23.05 11.86
CA ARG A 584 11.28 23.01 11.04
C ARG A 584 11.84 21.60 10.91
N GLU A 585 12.01 20.88 12.01
CA GLU A 585 12.57 19.53 11.97
C GLU A 585 11.63 18.53 11.29
N SER A 586 10.32 18.64 11.52
CA SER A 586 9.31 17.87 10.79
C SER A 586 9.42 18.09 9.28
N MET A 587 9.43 19.36 8.84
CA MET A 587 9.54 19.73 7.43
C MET A 587 10.85 19.22 6.82
N ALA A 588 11.99 19.56 7.44
CA ALA A 588 13.32 19.29 6.91
C ALA A 588 13.61 17.78 6.79
N ARG A 589 13.29 17.00 7.82
CA ARG A 589 13.64 15.58 7.90
C ARG A 589 12.63 14.68 7.20
N LEU A 590 11.34 14.96 7.37
CA LEU A 590 10.29 14.03 6.95
C LEU A 590 9.84 14.29 5.51
N THR A 591 9.78 15.54 5.03
CA THR A 591 9.28 15.84 3.67
C THR A 591 10.09 15.12 2.58
N PRO A 592 11.44 15.18 2.56
CA PRO A 592 12.22 14.45 1.55
C PRO A 592 12.08 12.93 1.69
N ARG A 593 12.08 12.44 2.94
CA ARG A 593 12.02 11.01 3.26
C ARG A 593 10.70 10.38 2.84
N PHE A 594 9.56 11.07 2.99
CA PHE A 594 8.23 10.56 2.64
C PHE A 594 7.71 11.12 1.31
N SER A 595 8.62 11.44 0.38
CA SER A 595 8.28 11.82 -0.99
C SER A 595 8.06 10.61 -1.89
N ALA A 596 7.10 10.70 -2.81
CA ALA A 596 6.85 9.66 -3.83
C ALA A 596 8.03 9.53 -4.81
N GLY A 597 8.82 10.61 -5.02
CA GLY A 597 10.06 10.53 -5.81
C GLY A 597 11.07 9.56 -5.22
N ARG A 598 11.20 9.53 -3.88
CA ARG A 598 12.00 8.51 -3.18
C ARG A 598 11.41 7.12 -3.36
N THR A 599 10.11 6.94 -3.15
CA THR A 599 9.42 5.66 -3.32
C THR A 599 9.60 5.08 -4.74
N VAL A 600 9.43 5.90 -5.79
CA VAL A 600 9.62 5.46 -7.19
C VAL A 600 11.07 5.05 -7.47
N ARG A 601 12.05 5.75 -6.89
CA ARG A 601 13.46 5.35 -6.99
C ARG A 601 13.73 4.02 -6.31
N GLU A 602 13.24 3.83 -5.09
CA GLU A 602 13.39 2.56 -4.36
C GLU A 602 12.75 1.39 -5.13
N TYR A 603 11.54 1.55 -5.67
CA TYR A 603 10.95 0.54 -6.56
C TYR A 603 11.82 0.28 -7.79
N THR A 604 12.34 1.33 -8.42
CA THR A 604 13.17 1.18 -9.62
C THR A 604 14.46 0.42 -9.32
N GLU A 605 15.18 0.84 -8.29
CA GLU A 605 16.50 0.32 -7.92
C GLU A 605 16.43 -1.07 -7.27
N ILE A 606 15.48 -1.29 -6.35
CA ILE A 606 15.40 -2.52 -5.55
C ILE A 606 14.54 -3.59 -6.23
N TYR A 607 13.53 -3.21 -7.03
CA TYR A 607 12.56 -4.16 -7.58
C TYR A 607 12.58 -4.23 -9.11
N TYR A 608 12.42 -3.12 -9.83
CA TYR A 608 12.22 -3.15 -11.28
C TYR A 608 13.48 -3.56 -12.04
N LEU A 609 14.65 -3.03 -11.69
CA LEU A 609 15.91 -3.39 -12.36
C LEU A 609 16.30 -4.86 -12.11
N PRO A 610 16.22 -5.40 -10.87
CA PRO A 610 16.42 -6.83 -10.65
C PRO A 610 15.38 -7.72 -11.34
N ALA A 611 14.10 -7.36 -11.29
CA ALA A 611 13.02 -8.10 -11.96
C ALA A 611 13.21 -8.16 -13.48
N LEU A 612 13.63 -7.03 -14.09
CA LEU A 612 14.00 -6.96 -15.50
C LEU A 612 15.12 -7.95 -15.83
N ALA A 613 16.23 -7.91 -15.08
CA ALA A 613 17.38 -8.76 -15.34
C ALA A 613 17.02 -10.25 -15.24
N ALA A 614 16.33 -10.64 -14.17
CA ALA A 614 15.89 -12.02 -13.96
C ALA A 614 14.88 -12.48 -15.03
N TYR A 615 13.95 -11.62 -15.44
CA TYR A 615 13.00 -11.93 -16.51
C TYR A 615 13.71 -12.13 -17.86
N GLN A 616 14.65 -11.25 -18.23
CA GLN A 616 15.41 -11.38 -19.47
C GLN A 616 16.21 -12.68 -19.51
N GLU A 617 16.86 -13.03 -18.40
CA GLU A 617 17.61 -14.28 -18.28
C GLU A 617 16.71 -15.50 -18.44
N ARG A 618 15.56 -15.53 -17.75
CA ARG A 618 14.64 -16.67 -17.83
C ARG A 618 13.91 -16.76 -19.17
N ALA A 619 13.61 -15.63 -19.81
CA ALA A 619 12.92 -15.58 -21.10
C ALA A 619 13.81 -15.97 -22.27
N ALA A 620 15.14 -15.86 -22.11
CA ALA A 620 16.11 -16.24 -23.14
C ALA A 620 15.94 -17.70 -23.59
N GLN A 621 16.34 -17.98 -24.83
CA GLN A 621 16.30 -19.33 -25.41
C GLN A 621 14.92 -19.99 -25.28
N LYS A 622 13.83 -19.21 -25.45
CA LYS A 622 12.44 -19.67 -25.34
C LYS A 622 12.12 -20.31 -23.98
N GLY A 623 12.69 -19.79 -22.88
CA GLY A 623 12.35 -20.28 -21.54
C GLY A 623 13.15 -21.49 -21.05
N ALA A 624 14.30 -21.79 -21.65
CA ALA A 624 15.09 -22.98 -21.30
C ALA A 624 15.47 -23.03 -19.81
N LEU A 625 15.80 -21.89 -19.20
CA LEU A 625 16.08 -21.81 -17.76
C LEU A 625 14.81 -22.05 -16.92
N GLY A 626 13.67 -21.51 -17.34
CA GLY A 626 12.39 -21.78 -16.68
C GLY A 626 12.02 -23.26 -16.69
N ALA A 627 12.28 -23.97 -17.79
CA ALA A 627 12.07 -25.42 -17.86
C ALA A 627 12.96 -26.18 -16.86
N LYS A 628 14.25 -25.82 -16.76
CA LYS A 628 15.16 -26.39 -15.76
C LYS A 628 14.68 -26.17 -14.34
N ILE A 629 14.18 -24.97 -14.01
CA ILE A 629 13.64 -24.65 -12.68
C ILE A 629 12.41 -25.51 -12.38
N VAL A 630 11.50 -25.69 -13.35
CA VAL A 630 10.33 -26.57 -13.20
C VAL A 630 10.73 -28.03 -12.98
N ASP A 631 11.67 -28.56 -13.76
CA ASP A 631 12.15 -29.93 -13.63
C ASP A 631 12.87 -30.15 -12.29
N TRP A 632 13.67 -29.17 -11.87
CA TRP A 632 14.29 -29.16 -10.55
C TRP A 632 13.25 -29.18 -9.43
N ARG A 633 12.21 -28.33 -9.49
CA ARG A 633 11.13 -28.33 -8.49
C ARG A 633 10.39 -29.67 -8.42
N LYS A 634 10.03 -30.25 -9.57
CA LYS A 634 9.39 -31.59 -9.62
C LYS A 634 10.28 -32.67 -9.03
N THR A 635 11.60 -32.56 -9.24
CA THR A 635 12.58 -33.46 -8.63
C THR A 635 12.61 -33.31 -7.11
N LEU A 636 12.57 -32.08 -6.59
CA LEU A 636 12.43 -31.81 -5.17
C LEU A 636 11.14 -32.42 -4.62
N ASP A 637 9.97 -32.11 -5.19
CA ASP A 637 8.68 -32.61 -4.69
C ASP A 637 8.67 -34.15 -4.55
N ARG A 638 9.28 -34.87 -5.51
CA ARG A 638 9.36 -36.33 -5.51
C ARG A 638 10.37 -36.90 -4.51
N GLN A 639 11.52 -36.26 -4.34
CA GLN A 639 12.67 -36.83 -3.60
C GLN A 639 12.85 -36.23 -2.21
N TRP A 640 12.24 -35.08 -1.91
CA TRP A 640 12.33 -34.42 -0.60
C TRP A 640 11.94 -35.30 0.58
N PRO A 641 10.89 -36.15 0.51
CA PRO A 641 10.51 -37.02 1.62
C PRO A 641 11.61 -38.01 2.06
N GLY A 642 12.57 -38.34 1.17
CA GLY A 642 13.70 -39.22 1.49
C GLY A 642 14.86 -38.52 2.21
N LEU A 643 14.87 -37.18 2.27
CA LEU A 643 15.89 -36.43 2.99
C LEU A 643 15.77 -36.66 4.50
N ARG A 644 16.89 -36.99 5.16
CA ARG A 644 16.94 -37.11 6.62
C ARG A 644 18.30 -36.73 7.19
N PHE A 645 18.27 -36.21 8.40
CA PHE A 645 19.47 -36.02 9.21
C PHE A 645 19.93 -37.34 9.84
N GLY A 646 21.25 -37.47 10.00
CA GLY A 646 21.88 -38.46 10.87
C GLY A 646 22.42 -37.80 12.14
N ASP A 647 23.59 -38.23 12.60
CA ASP A 647 24.22 -37.65 13.79
C ASP A 647 24.59 -36.17 13.55
N VAL A 648 24.37 -35.36 14.58
CA VAL A 648 24.90 -34.00 14.71
C VAL A 648 25.90 -34.01 15.86
N ARG A 649 27.13 -33.56 15.59
CA ARG A 649 28.18 -33.42 16.61
C ARG A 649 28.59 -31.97 16.69
N VAL A 650 28.69 -31.45 17.90
CA VAL A 650 29.18 -30.11 18.16
C VAL A 650 30.36 -30.15 19.12
N LYS A 651 31.41 -29.38 18.81
CA LYS A 651 32.55 -29.16 19.70
C LYS A 651 32.79 -27.67 19.84
N THR A 652 33.17 -27.22 21.03
CA THR A 652 33.52 -25.81 21.25
C THR A 652 35.02 -25.67 21.35
N VAL A 653 35.63 -24.95 20.42
CA VAL A 653 37.08 -24.74 20.33
C VAL A 653 37.36 -23.26 20.12
N ARG A 654 38.22 -22.66 20.95
CA ARG A 654 38.70 -21.26 20.80
C ARG A 654 37.59 -20.25 20.48
N GLN A 655 36.51 -20.27 21.27
CA GLN A 655 35.32 -19.39 21.13
C GLN A 655 34.48 -19.60 19.85
N LYS A 656 34.55 -20.77 19.23
CA LYS A 656 33.66 -21.18 18.13
C LYS A 656 33.00 -22.51 18.44
N HIS A 657 31.76 -22.67 17.99
CA HIS A 657 31.08 -23.95 17.92
C HIS A 657 31.31 -24.55 16.54
N GLU A 658 32.01 -25.68 16.47
CA GLU A 658 32.26 -26.46 15.26
C GLU A 658 31.21 -27.56 15.16
N PHE A 659 30.45 -27.59 14.08
CA PHE A 659 29.40 -28.57 13.83
C PHE A 659 29.84 -29.57 12.76
N GLU A 660 29.54 -30.85 12.97
CA GLU A 660 29.51 -31.90 11.95
C GLU A 660 28.08 -32.45 11.86
N VAL A 661 27.47 -32.37 10.69
CA VAL A 661 26.07 -32.73 10.45
C VAL A 661 26.00 -33.80 9.36
N GLN A 662 25.46 -34.96 9.68
CA GLN A 662 25.23 -36.01 8.68
C GLN A 662 23.89 -35.79 7.97
N VAL A 663 23.89 -35.89 6.63
CA VAL A 663 22.68 -35.77 5.81
C VAL A 663 22.62 -36.91 4.79
N PHE A 664 21.46 -37.58 4.72
CA PHE A 664 21.15 -38.62 3.75
C PHE A 664 20.17 -38.07 2.71
N PHE A 665 20.48 -38.27 1.42
CA PHE A 665 19.76 -37.61 0.32
C PHE A 665 18.79 -38.53 -0.44
N ASP A 666 18.88 -39.85 -0.22
CA ASP A 666 17.97 -40.88 -0.76
C ASP A 666 17.56 -40.70 -2.24
N GLY A 667 18.53 -40.28 -3.07
CA GLY A 667 18.35 -40.07 -4.52
C GLY A 667 18.39 -38.62 -5.00
N LEU A 668 18.23 -37.64 -4.09
CA LEU A 668 18.40 -36.23 -4.42
C LEU A 668 19.86 -35.87 -4.70
N ASP A 669 20.10 -34.94 -5.64
CA ASP A 669 21.42 -34.35 -5.85
C ASP A 669 21.78 -33.46 -4.65
N PRO A 670 22.90 -33.72 -3.93
CA PRO A 670 23.37 -32.82 -2.89
C PRO A 670 23.63 -31.38 -3.36
N ASN A 671 23.83 -31.15 -4.65
CA ASN A 671 23.96 -29.80 -5.22
C ASN A 671 22.62 -29.08 -5.39
N ALA A 672 21.47 -29.76 -5.24
CA ALA A 672 20.14 -29.17 -5.37
C ALA A 672 19.63 -28.55 -4.06
N VAL A 673 20.44 -28.58 -3.00
CA VAL A 673 20.10 -28.07 -1.67
C VAL A 673 21.34 -27.51 -0.97
N ARG A 674 21.11 -26.66 0.03
CA ARG A 674 22.12 -26.22 1.00
C ARG A 674 21.80 -26.77 2.38
N VAL A 675 22.85 -27.05 3.14
CA VAL A 675 22.74 -27.43 4.56
C VAL A 675 23.22 -26.24 5.37
N GLU A 676 22.39 -25.77 6.28
CA GLU A 676 22.63 -24.55 7.05
C GLU A 676 22.49 -24.83 8.55
N LEU A 677 23.19 -24.06 9.38
CA LEU A 677 22.84 -23.86 10.78
C LEU A 677 22.00 -22.60 10.89
N TYR A 678 20.87 -22.69 11.59
CA TYR A 678 20.01 -21.55 11.86
C TYR A 678 19.77 -21.41 13.36
N ALA A 679 19.89 -20.18 13.87
CA ALA A 679 19.58 -19.84 15.26
C ALA A 679 18.82 -18.52 15.34
N ASP A 680 17.61 -18.57 15.86
CA ASP A 680 16.73 -17.42 16.04
C ASP A 680 16.00 -17.56 17.37
N VAL A 681 16.60 -17.00 18.42
CA VAL A 681 16.04 -17.01 19.76
C VAL A 681 15.39 -15.66 20.00
N GLU A 682 14.05 -15.69 19.98
CA GLU A 682 13.20 -14.52 20.09
C GLU A 682 13.64 -13.58 21.23
N GLY A 683 13.87 -12.30 20.89
CA GLY A 683 14.19 -11.25 21.85
C GLY A 683 15.59 -11.27 22.48
N LYS A 684 16.50 -12.17 22.10
CA LYS A 684 17.84 -12.26 22.71
C LYS A 684 18.98 -11.85 21.79
N SER A 685 18.94 -12.21 20.50
CA SER A 685 20.02 -11.91 19.55
C SER A 685 19.53 -11.98 18.10
N PRO A 686 20.19 -11.30 17.13
CA PRO A 686 19.84 -11.42 15.71
C PRO A 686 19.85 -12.87 15.23
N ALA A 687 18.97 -13.20 14.30
CA ALA A 687 18.99 -14.50 13.63
C ALA A 687 20.37 -14.74 12.99
N VAL A 688 20.92 -15.94 13.16
CA VAL A 688 22.19 -16.36 12.55
C VAL A 688 21.89 -17.48 11.59
N ARG A 689 22.43 -17.36 10.37
CA ARG A 689 22.41 -18.37 9.32
C ARG A 689 23.83 -18.59 8.85
N GLU A 690 24.30 -19.84 8.95
CA GLU A 690 25.63 -20.24 8.48
C GLU A 690 25.50 -21.43 7.53
N GLU A 691 26.03 -21.30 6.32
CA GLU A 691 26.05 -22.41 5.36
C GLU A 691 27.18 -23.40 5.70
N LEU A 692 26.86 -24.69 5.74
CA LEU A 692 27.83 -25.75 6.01
C LEU A 692 28.43 -26.27 4.71
N SER A 693 29.73 -26.54 4.73
CA SER A 693 30.46 -27.10 3.60
C SER A 693 30.47 -28.63 3.64
N ARG A 694 30.44 -29.29 2.47
CA ARG A 694 30.64 -30.74 2.38
C ARG A 694 32.07 -31.11 2.78
N VAL A 695 32.21 -31.90 3.85
CA VAL A 695 33.52 -32.32 4.39
C VAL A 695 33.94 -33.67 3.82
N ARG A 696 33.05 -34.67 3.88
CA ARG A 696 33.34 -36.02 3.38
C ARG A 696 32.07 -36.78 3.00
N GLN A 697 32.22 -37.73 2.09
CA GLN A 697 31.17 -38.68 1.74
C GLN A 697 31.23 -39.89 2.68
N MET A 698 30.08 -40.27 3.24
CA MET A 698 29.96 -41.44 4.13
C MET A 698 29.59 -42.70 3.36
N ALA A 699 28.65 -42.57 2.43
CA ALA A 699 28.13 -43.65 1.59
C ALA A 699 27.57 -43.06 0.29
N ALA A 700 27.04 -43.90 -0.60
CA ALA A 700 26.28 -43.41 -1.75
C ALA A 700 25.16 -42.49 -1.26
N ARG A 701 25.17 -41.22 -1.71
CA ARG A 701 24.16 -40.20 -1.35
C ARG A 701 24.03 -39.89 0.15
N ALA A 702 25.12 -40.04 0.92
CA ALA A 702 25.20 -39.63 2.32
C ALA A 702 26.51 -38.86 2.60
N TYR A 703 26.42 -37.68 3.20
CA TYR A 703 27.54 -36.76 3.38
C TYR A 703 27.59 -36.18 4.79
N VAL A 704 28.80 -35.86 5.25
CA VAL A 704 29.02 -35.01 6.43
C VAL A 704 29.25 -33.58 5.96
N TYR A 705 28.47 -32.67 6.53
CA TYR A 705 28.61 -31.23 6.38
C TYR A 705 29.27 -30.65 7.63
N GLY A 706 30.12 -29.64 7.45
CA GLY A 706 30.86 -29.03 8.55
C GLY A 706 31.00 -27.53 8.38
N GLY A 707 31.07 -26.84 9.52
CA GLY A 707 31.15 -25.39 9.58
C GLY A 707 31.30 -24.93 11.03
N SER A 708 31.61 -23.64 11.22
CA SER A 708 31.85 -23.08 12.55
C SER A 708 31.12 -21.76 12.73
N VAL A 709 30.45 -21.59 13.86
CA VAL A 709 29.80 -20.33 14.24
C VAL A 709 30.47 -19.74 15.49
N PRO A 710 30.47 -18.41 15.67
CA PRO A 710 30.94 -17.80 16.91
C PRO A 710 30.18 -18.33 18.13
N ALA A 711 30.88 -18.65 19.22
CA ALA A 711 30.29 -19.08 20.49
C ALA A 711 29.70 -17.90 21.29
N THR A 712 29.05 -16.96 20.60
CA THR A 712 28.36 -15.80 21.19
C THR A 712 27.01 -16.17 21.80
N ARG A 713 26.50 -17.38 21.51
CA ARG A 713 25.29 -17.96 22.07
C ARG A 713 25.47 -19.48 22.25
N PRO A 714 24.68 -20.15 23.12
CA PRO A 714 24.76 -21.60 23.30
C PRO A 714 24.67 -22.39 21.99
N ALA A 715 25.45 -23.47 21.87
CA ALA A 715 25.39 -24.37 20.72
C ALA A 715 23.98 -24.96 20.48
N ALA A 716 23.20 -25.14 21.55
CA ALA A 716 21.82 -25.65 21.49
C ALA A 716 20.84 -24.68 20.82
N ASP A 717 21.21 -23.41 20.64
CA ASP A 717 20.38 -22.43 19.92
C ASP A 717 20.43 -22.66 18.40
N PHE A 718 21.40 -23.43 17.90
CA PHE A 718 21.59 -23.70 16.48
C PHE A 718 20.95 -25.04 16.09
N THR A 719 20.02 -24.98 15.14
CA THR A 719 19.39 -26.16 14.55
C THR A 719 19.83 -26.30 13.10
N PRO A 720 20.41 -27.44 12.70
CA PRO A 720 20.67 -27.71 11.30
C PRO A 720 19.38 -27.79 10.48
N ARG A 721 19.43 -27.29 9.25
CA ARG A 721 18.35 -27.40 8.27
C ARG A 721 18.87 -27.66 6.86
N VAL A 722 18.01 -28.23 6.02
CA VAL A 722 18.22 -28.37 4.57
C VAL A 722 17.19 -27.51 3.85
N VAL A 723 17.65 -26.68 2.92
CA VAL A 723 16.83 -25.79 2.09
C VAL A 723 17.16 -26.00 0.60
N PRO A 724 16.20 -25.82 -0.31
CA PRO A 724 16.46 -25.87 -1.75
C PRO A 724 17.56 -24.90 -2.18
N ASP A 725 18.34 -25.32 -3.17
CA ASP A 725 19.35 -24.48 -3.79
C ASP A 725 19.34 -24.63 -5.31
N PHE A 726 19.12 -23.49 -5.96
CA PHE A 726 19.20 -23.31 -7.41
C PHE A 726 19.44 -21.82 -7.63
N PRO A 727 20.64 -21.39 -8.11
CA PRO A 727 21.05 -19.99 -8.09
C PRO A 727 20.06 -19.02 -8.73
N GLU A 728 19.40 -19.44 -9.81
CA GLU A 728 18.46 -18.61 -10.55
C GLU A 728 17.02 -18.71 -10.03
N ALA A 729 16.75 -19.48 -8.96
CA ALA A 729 15.43 -19.62 -8.33
C ALA A 729 15.32 -18.79 -7.04
N MET A 730 14.12 -18.23 -6.79
CA MET A 730 13.87 -17.35 -5.64
C MET A 730 13.31 -18.16 -4.47
N ILE A 731 14.15 -18.53 -3.50
CA ILE A 731 13.75 -19.35 -2.35
C ILE A 731 13.39 -18.45 -1.16
N PRO A 732 12.24 -18.64 -0.50
CA PRO A 732 11.27 -19.73 -0.64
C PRO A 732 10.07 -19.49 -1.58
N LEU A 733 10.03 -18.38 -2.34
CA LEU A 733 8.92 -18.08 -3.28
C LEU A 733 8.68 -19.19 -4.33
N GLU A 734 9.73 -19.91 -4.71
CA GLU A 734 9.74 -20.87 -5.82
C GLU A 734 9.71 -22.33 -5.36
N ALA A 735 10.35 -22.59 -4.22
CA ALA A 735 10.34 -23.89 -3.56
C ALA A 735 10.26 -23.68 -2.05
N ARG A 736 9.13 -24.08 -1.48
CA ARG A 736 8.81 -23.92 -0.05
C ARG A 736 9.38 -25.03 0.84
N HIS A 737 10.05 -26.00 0.25
CA HIS A 737 10.63 -27.13 0.97
C HIS A 737 11.62 -26.64 2.04
N ILE A 738 11.55 -27.26 3.23
CA ILE A 738 12.51 -27.05 4.30
C ILE A 738 12.48 -28.27 5.21
N LEU A 739 13.67 -28.78 5.56
CA LEU A 739 13.82 -29.90 6.47
C LEU A 739 14.67 -29.44 7.65
N TRP A 740 14.04 -29.38 8.82
CA TRP A 740 14.72 -29.16 10.09
C TRP A 740 15.21 -30.47 10.68
N GLN A 741 16.40 -30.46 11.28
CA GLN A 741 16.81 -31.54 12.17
C GLN A 741 15.86 -31.59 13.36
N LYS A 742 15.33 -32.78 13.62
CA LYS A 742 14.40 -33.06 14.72
C LYS A 742 15.14 -33.64 15.91
#